data_AF-A0A8S9JW00-F1
#
_entry.id   AF-A0A8S9JW00-F1
#
_cell.length_a   1.000
_cell.length_b   1.000
_cell.length_c   1.000
_cell.angle_alpha   90.00
_cell.angle_beta   90.00
_cell.angle_gamma   90.00
#
_symmetry.space_group_name_H-M   'P 1'
#
loop_
_entity.id
_entity.type
_entity.pdbx_description
1 polymer ?
#
loop_
_entity_poly.entity_id
_entity_poly.type
_entity_poly.pdbx_seq_one_letter_code
_entity_poly.pdbx_strand_id
1 'polypeptide(L)'
;MDGTSIRQTPEMICLSNLKLFSFCGSSIKDSTWLVLLPFSGNSCLWDLYLTNCNIYKLPDNFSSLRSLRCLCLSRNDIETLPESIEKLYSLLLLDLKHCRNLNSLPVLPHNLQYVDAHGCVSLEKVAKPVTLPLVTQRMHTTFIFTDCFKLNRAEQESIVDQAQLKSQLLARTSLQHNHKIPSPCSLTFLSCYQGNKYVRGIFLNMSDVERIKLSPAAFLRMSNLKFLKFHSSHCSQWCDNDHKFQFCKGLDQFPDELVYLHWQGYPYDYLPSDFNPEELVYLNLRYSLIKELWEEEQNTENLRWVDLSQSKGLLNLSGLSKAKNLERLDLEGCTSLDALGPAIEKMKKLNSLNLRDCTSLKSLPEGINLESLKTLILSGCSNLQDFHIISESIESLYLEGSAIEQVVEHIQSLRSLIFLNLKNCRRLRCLPNDLYKLKSLQELILSGCSALESLPPIREEMECLEILLMDGTSIKQTPETICLSNLKIFSFCESSIDDSTGLALLPFSGSSRLSDLYLANCNISRLPNNFSSSLHSLRCLCLSRNNIETLPESIEKLYSLLLLDLKHCRKLTSLPVFPSNLQCLDAHGCVSLENVAKQVKVPLVAERMHTNFIFTDCFMLNRAEQEAIVAQAQLKSQLLARTSLQYNLKGLVMDPLATVCFPGSDIPSWLCQQRMGSSIETDLVSHWCNSKFIGVSLSVVVSFKGHEDYHVNRLSVRCKCNFKNQNGQSISFSFSLGGWNDSCGSSCHEPRKLGSDHVFISYNKCNVPVFRWSEGSDEANRCRPTSAAFEFYLTDDTEKKLESCKVTRCGMSLLYAPDENDRGFQGTRVTDIVEHTSSEAFVPIRGWSHSQVGERRNGIIRDEIPL
;
A
#
# COMPACT_ATOMS: atom_id res chain seq x y z
N MET A 1 -7.08 3.40 2.11
CA MET A 1 -5.69 2.88 2.22
C MET A 1 -4.80 4.10 2.08
N ASP A 2 -3.98 4.41 3.09
CA ASP A 2 -3.07 5.57 3.05
C ASP A 2 -1.63 5.05 3.15
N GLY A 3 -0.75 5.50 2.25
CA GLY A 3 0.70 5.26 2.33
C GLY A 3 1.27 3.98 1.69
N THR A 4 0.49 3.16 0.99
CA THR A 4 1.00 1.97 0.26
C THR A 4 1.27 2.26 -1.21
N SER A 5 2.50 2.05 -1.70
CA SER A 5 2.79 2.11 -3.14
C SER A 5 2.27 0.84 -3.83
N ILE A 6 1.05 0.89 -4.38
CA ILE A 6 0.44 -0.22 -5.12
C ILE A 6 1.11 -0.32 -6.51
N ARG A 7 1.92 -1.36 -6.73
CA ARG A 7 2.56 -1.66 -8.04
C ARG A 7 1.74 -2.62 -8.91
N GLN A 8 0.72 -3.29 -8.36
CA GLN A 8 -0.20 -4.18 -9.07
C GLN A 8 -1.61 -4.04 -8.47
N THR A 9 -2.64 -4.07 -9.33
CA THR A 9 -4.04 -4.15 -8.90
C THR A 9 -4.22 -5.29 -7.89
N PRO A 10 -4.69 -5.03 -6.66
CA PRO A 10 -5.29 -6.08 -5.86
C PRO A 10 -6.38 -6.74 -6.71
N GLU A 11 -6.44 -8.07 -6.76
CA GLU A 11 -7.63 -8.77 -7.26
C GLU A 11 -8.80 -8.38 -6.35
N MET A 12 -9.44 -7.25 -6.64
CA MET A 12 -10.66 -6.83 -5.96
C MET A 12 -11.80 -7.68 -6.48
N ILE A 13 -11.91 -8.86 -5.87
CA ILE A 13 -13.07 -9.74 -5.91
C ILE A 13 -14.31 -8.88 -5.63
N CYS A 14 -15.25 -8.85 -6.58
CA CYS A 14 -16.59 -8.21 -6.54
C CYS A 14 -17.05 -7.66 -5.17
N LEU A 15 -16.70 -6.41 -4.85
CA LEU A 15 -17.21 -5.70 -3.67
C LEU A 15 -18.54 -4.99 -3.96
N SER A 16 -19.60 -5.72 -4.32
CA SER A 16 -20.89 -5.17 -4.79
C SER A 16 -21.66 -4.27 -3.80
N ASN A 17 -21.20 -4.12 -2.54
CA ASN A 17 -21.87 -3.35 -1.47
C ASN A 17 -21.07 -2.15 -0.94
N LEU A 18 -19.98 -1.75 -1.61
CA LEU A 18 -19.13 -0.66 -1.15
C LEU A 18 -19.82 0.70 -1.29
N LYS A 19 -20.01 1.44 -0.18
CA LYS A 19 -20.64 2.79 -0.16
C LYS A 19 -19.64 3.94 -0.12
N LEU A 20 -18.46 3.72 0.44
CA LEU A 20 -17.40 4.72 0.52
C LEU A 20 -16.08 4.06 0.16
N PHE A 21 -15.31 4.69 -0.73
CA PHE A 21 -13.95 4.29 -1.06
C PHE A 21 -13.03 5.50 -0.91
N SER A 22 -12.01 5.38 -0.07
CA SER A 22 -11.02 6.43 0.15
C SER A 22 -9.60 5.89 -0.03
N PHE A 23 -8.83 6.59 -0.84
CA PHE A 23 -7.45 6.30 -1.18
C PHE A 23 -6.68 7.63 -1.24
N CYS A 24 -5.66 7.80 -0.40
CA CYS A 24 -4.89 9.04 -0.30
C CYS A 24 -3.38 8.80 -0.21
N GLY A 25 -2.58 9.58 -0.92
CA GLY A 25 -1.14 9.72 -0.63
C GLY A 25 -0.23 8.56 -1.05
N SER A 26 -0.46 7.96 -2.22
CA SER A 26 0.51 7.04 -2.85
C SER A 26 0.75 7.38 -4.32
N SER A 27 1.99 7.27 -4.79
CA SER A 27 2.34 7.54 -6.19
C SER A 27 1.84 6.41 -7.09
N ILE A 28 0.59 6.48 -7.58
CA ILE A 28 0.12 5.56 -8.61
C ILE A 28 0.81 5.98 -9.92
N LYS A 29 1.81 5.20 -10.35
CA LYS A 29 2.56 5.49 -11.59
C LYS A 29 1.76 5.18 -12.87
N ASP A 30 0.63 4.49 -12.75
CA ASP A 30 -0.18 4.04 -13.90
C ASP A 30 -1.70 4.14 -13.62
N SER A 31 -2.41 5.03 -14.32
CA SER A 31 -3.87 5.20 -14.16
C SER A 31 -4.70 4.06 -14.76
N THR A 32 -4.08 3.10 -15.47
CA THR A 32 -4.78 1.89 -15.94
C THR A 32 -5.35 1.06 -14.79
N TRP A 33 -4.86 1.25 -13.55
CA TRP A 33 -5.46 0.71 -12.33
C TRP A 33 -6.95 1.07 -12.20
N LEU A 34 -7.36 2.29 -12.55
CA LEU A 34 -8.77 2.71 -12.49
C LEU A 34 -9.65 2.00 -13.53
N VAL A 35 -9.07 1.55 -14.64
CA VAL A 35 -9.75 0.79 -15.70
C VAL A 35 -10.00 -0.66 -15.25
N LEU A 36 -9.11 -1.20 -14.41
CA LEU A 36 -9.17 -2.56 -13.87
C LEU A 36 -10.10 -2.68 -12.65
N LEU A 37 -10.64 -1.56 -12.15
CA LEU A 37 -11.70 -1.57 -11.15
C LEU A 37 -13.01 -2.07 -11.79
N PRO A 38 -13.70 -3.06 -11.19
CA PRO A 38 -14.97 -3.56 -11.70
C PRO A 38 -16.12 -2.58 -11.36
N PHE A 39 -16.04 -1.34 -11.83
CA PHE A 39 -17.08 -0.32 -11.64
C PHE A 39 -18.38 -0.65 -12.38
N SER A 40 -18.33 -1.58 -13.34
CA SER A 40 -19.50 -2.10 -14.05
C SER A 40 -20.44 -2.93 -13.16
N GLY A 41 -20.02 -3.27 -11.92
CA GLY A 41 -20.84 -3.98 -10.91
C GLY A 41 -21.10 -3.21 -9.60
N ASN A 42 -20.55 -2.00 -9.43
CA ASN A 42 -20.63 -1.22 -8.19
C ASN A 42 -21.73 -0.15 -8.25
N SER A 43 -23.00 -0.56 -8.18
CA SER A 43 -24.16 0.34 -8.20
C SER A 43 -24.45 1.03 -6.86
N CYS A 44 -23.67 0.79 -5.80
CA CYS A 44 -23.93 1.29 -4.44
C CYS A 44 -22.91 2.31 -3.88
N LEU A 45 -21.86 2.66 -4.63
CA LEU A 45 -20.84 3.61 -4.17
C LEU A 45 -21.39 5.05 -4.11
N TRP A 46 -21.31 5.69 -2.94
CA TRP A 46 -21.76 7.05 -2.68
C TRP A 46 -20.61 8.04 -2.62
N ASP A 47 -19.51 7.69 -1.95
CA ASP A 47 -18.40 8.62 -1.74
C ASP A 47 -17.08 8.03 -2.23
N LEU A 48 -16.38 8.76 -3.11
CA LEU A 48 -15.11 8.36 -3.70
C LEU A 48 -14.06 9.44 -3.47
N TYR A 49 -13.08 9.15 -2.61
CA TYR A 49 -11.94 10.03 -2.31
C TYR A 49 -10.65 9.44 -2.90
N LEU A 50 -10.05 10.16 -3.84
CA LEU A 50 -8.83 9.78 -4.55
C LEU A 50 -7.86 10.98 -4.51
N THR A 51 -7.44 11.39 -3.31
CA THR A 51 -6.61 12.60 -3.14
C THR A 51 -5.12 12.27 -3.24
N ASN A 52 -4.34 13.05 -4.00
CA ASN A 52 -2.90 12.88 -4.10
C ASN A 52 -2.48 11.47 -4.56
N CYS A 53 -3.12 11.01 -5.65
CA CYS A 53 -2.99 9.67 -6.20
C CYS A 53 -2.24 9.64 -7.54
N ASN A 54 -1.70 10.76 -8.02
CA ASN A 54 -0.98 10.86 -9.29
C ASN A 54 -1.81 10.41 -10.53
N ILE A 55 -3.13 10.61 -10.48
CA ILE A 55 -4.07 10.23 -11.55
C ILE A 55 -3.98 11.22 -12.72
N TYR A 56 -3.76 10.74 -13.95
CA TYR A 56 -3.69 11.59 -15.15
C TYR A 56 -5.02 11.68 -15.94
N LYS A 57 -5.85 10.63 -15.90
CA LYS A 57 -7.13 10.57 -16.63
C LYS A 57 -8.10 9.61 -15.93
N LEU A 58 -9.40 9.92 -15.98
CA LEU A 58 -10.46 8.99 -15.58
C LEU A 58 -10.90 8.12 -16.77
N PRO A 59 -11.31 6.86 -16.55
CA PRO A 59 -11.73 5.98 -17.65
C PRO A 59 -13.10 6.38 -18.21
N ASP A 60 -13.37 6.10 -19.49
CA ASP A 60 -14.61 6.56 -20.15
C ASP A 60 -15.88 5.90 -19.59
N ASN A 61 -15.75 4.69 -19.03
CA ASN A 61 -16.81 3.93 -18.37
C ASN A 61 -17.12 4.42 -16.94
N PHE A 62 -16.46 5.46 -16.44
CA PHE A 62 -16.62 5.99 -15.07
C PHE A 62 -18.07 6.41 -14.74
N SER A 63 -18.86 6.73 -15.77
CA SER A 63 -20.30 7.00 -15.67
C SER A 63 -21.17 5.81 -15.19
N SER A 64 -20.60 4.60 -15.03
CA SER A 64 -21.31 3.46 -14.45
C SER A 64 -21.64 3.63 -12.96
N LEU A 65 -20.97 4.55 -12.26
CA LEU A 65 -21.14 4.87 -10.84
C LEU A 65 -22.39 5.71 -10.56
N ARG A 66 -23.57 5.20 -10.93
CA ARG A 66 -24.84 5.97 -10.91
C ARG A 66 -25.27 6.48 -9.53
N SER A 67 -24.80 5.88 -8.45
CA SER A 67 -25.15 6.25 -7.06
C SER A 67 -24.16 7.22 -6.40
N LEU A 68 -23.10 7.63 -7.12
CA LEU A 68 -22.04 8.46 -6.57
C LEU A 68 -22.56 9.86 -6.24
N ARG A 69 -22.35 10.31 -5.00
CA ARG A 69 -22.75 11.59 -4.41
C ARG A 69 -21.55 12.51 -4.18
N CYS A 70 -20.40 11.98 -3.80
CA CYS A 70 -19.18 12.75 -3.55
C CYS A 70 -18.02 12.18 -4.35
N LEU A 71 -17.32 13.04 -5.10
CA LEU A 71 -16.10 12.70 -5.84
C LEU A 71 -14.99 13.69 -5.50
N CYS A 72 -13.95 13.24 -4.81
CA CYS A 72 -12.78 14.03 -4.50
C CYS A 72 -11.55 13.53 -5.25
N LEU A 73 -11.01 14.35 -6.14
CA LEU A 73 -9.87 14.10 -7.01
C LEU A 73 -8.74 15.10 -6.74
N SER A 74 -8.72 15.72 -5.57
CA SER A 74 -7.76 16.79 -5.27
C SER A 74 -6.30 16.32 -5.36
N ARG A 75 -5.39 17.23 -5.75
CA ARG A 75 -3.94 17.02 -5.83
C ARG A 75 -3.52 15.90 -6.80
N ASN A 76 -4.22 15.72 -7.91
CA ASN A 76 -3.84 14.80 -8.99
C ASN A 76 -3.34 15.53 -10.25
N ASP A 77 -2.76 14.78 -11.20
CA ASP A 77 -2.24 15.29 -12.47
C ASP A 77 -3.27 15.21 -13.62
N ILE A 78 -4.56 15.33 -13.30
CA ILE A 78 -5.64 15.14 -14.28
C ILE A 78 -5.61 16.25 -15.33
N GLU A 79 -5.54 15.88 -16.61
CA GLU A 79 -5.57 16.84 -17.73
C GLU A 79 -6.99 17.24 -18.14
N THR A 80 -7.91 16.27 -18.19
CA THR A 80 -9.31 16.44 -18.59
C THR A 80 -10.21 15.44 -17.89
N LEU A 81 -11.44 15.83 -17.57
CA LEU A 81 -12.50 14.90 -17.16
C LEU A 81 -13.23 14.33 -18.39
N PRO A 82 -13.70 13.07 -18.34
CA PRO A 82 -14.45 12.47 -19.44
C PRO A 82 -15.82 13.14 -19.59
N GLU A 83 -16.29 13.32 -20.82
CA GLU A 83 -17.62 13.90 -21.10
C GLU A 83 -18.75 13.08 -20.46
N SER A 84 -18.55 11.78 -20.28
CA SER A 84 -19.50 10.88 -19.64
C SER A 84 -19.80 11.24 -18.17
N ILE A 85 -19.01 12.13 -17.55
CA ILE A 85 -19.25 12.61 -16.18
C ILE A 85 -20.62 13.26 -16.02
N GLU A 86 -21.18 13.87 -17.07
CA GLU A 86 -22.52 14.48 -17.08
C GLU A 86 -23.65 13.50 -16.66
N LYS A 87 -23.40 12.19 -16.84
CA LYS A 87 -24.36 11.11 -16.58
C LYS A 87 -24.41 10.69 -15.11
N LEU A 88 -23.57 11.26 -14.24
CA LEU A 88 -23.56 11.00 -12.81
C LEU A 88 -24.66 11.80 -12.09
N TYR A 89 -25.92 11.41 -12.30
CA TYR A 89 -27.08 12.18 -11.83
C TYR A 89 -27.22 12.28 -10.31
N SER A 90 -26.58 11.39 -9.53
CA SER A 90 -26.59 11.48 -8.06
C SER A 90 -25.47 12.34 -7.49
N LEU A 91 -24.54 12.86 -8.32
CA LEU A 91 -23.35 13.56 -7.84
C LEU A 91 -23.73 14.94 -7.30
N LEU A 92 -23.38 15.18 -6.03
CA LEU A 92 -23.63 16.42 -5.28
C LEU A 92 -22.34 17.23 -5.08
N LEU A 93 -21.18 16.58 -4.91
CA LEU A 93 -19.91 17.23 -4.62
C LEU A 93 -18.80 16.74 -5.57
N LEU A 94 -18.08 17.67 -6.19
CA LEU A 94 -16.89 17.44 -6.99
C LEU A 94 -15.71 18.30 -6.50
N ASP A 95 -14.69 17.69 -5.92
CA ASP A 95 -13.45 18.36 -5.48
C ASP A 95 -12.30 18.05 -6.44
N LEU A 96 -11.74 19.07 -7.06
CA LEU A 96 -10.65 19.07 -8.04
C LEU A 96 -9.48 19.96 -7.58
N LYS A 97 -9.40 20.31 -6.28
CA LYS A 97 -8.37 21.24 -5.77
C LYS A 97 -6.97 20.81 -6.18
N HIS A 98 -6.15 21.75 -6.63
CA HIS A 98 -4.75 21.58 -7.00
C HIS A 98 -4.51 20.54 -8.11
N CYS A 99 -5.47 20.31 -9.01
CA CYS A 99 -5.24 19.57 -10.26
C CYS A 99 -4.54 20.48 -11.27
N ARG A 100 -3.21 20.61 -11.14
CA ARG A 100 -2.43 21.66 -11.83
C ARG A 100 -2.42 21.53 -13.35
N ASN A 101 -2.59 20.33 -13.90
CA ASN A 101 -2.59 20.05 -15.34
C ASN A 101 -3.99 20.10 -15.97
N LEU A 102 -5.04 20.34 -15.19
CA LEU A 102 -6.42 20.33 -15.69
C LEU A 102 -6.61 21.50 -16.65
N ASN A 103 -6.79 21.22 -17.94
CA ASN A 103 -6.87 22.24 -18.99
C ASN A 103 -8.30 22.67 -19.30
N SER A 104 -9.27 21.76 -19.16
CA SER A 104 -10.68 22.05 -19.42
C SER A 104 -11.65 21.24 -18.56
N LEU A 105 -12.80 21.83 -18.26
CA LEU A 105 -13.95 21.14 -17.66
C LEU A 105 -15.05 20.86 -18.69
N PRO A 106 -15.56 19.60 -18.79
CA PRO A 106 -16.73 19.26 -19.59
C PRO A 106 -18.03 19.74 -18.94
N VAL A 107 -19.17 19.50 -19.58
CA VAL A 107 -20.49 19.73 -18.97
C VAL A 107 -20.62 18.82 -17.75
N LEU A 108 -20.94 19.40 -16.59
CA LEU A 108 -21.06 18.69 -15.32
C LEU A 108 -22.53 18.28 -15.04
N PRO A 109 -22.74 17.27 -14.17
CA PRO A 109 -24.07 16.84 -13.75
C PRO A 109 -24.96 17.98 -13.25
N HIS A 110 -26.25 17.92 -13.56
CA HIS A 110 -27.21 18.97 -13.21
C HIS A 110 -27.55 19.05 -11.71
N ASN A 111 -27.36 17.98 -10.93
CA ASN A 111 -27.62 17.94 -9.48
C ASN A 111 -26.43 18.36 -8.62
N LEU A 112 -25.33 18.76 -9.24
CA LEU A 112 -24.08 19.08 -8.56
C LEU A 112 -24.25 20.35 -7.71
N GLN A 113 -24.08 20.20 -6.39
CA GLN A 113 -24.23 21.25 -5.38
C GLN A 113 -22.93 21.98 -5.07
N TYR A 114 -21.78 21.33 -5.26
CA TYR A 114 -20.49 21.89 -4.93
C TYR A 114 -19.42 21.44 -5.92
N VAL A 115 -18.70 22.40 -6.49
CA VAL A 115 -17.51 22.17 -7.33
C VAL A 115 -16.37 23.02 -6.79
N ASP A 116 -15.22 22.41 -6.56
CA ASP A 116 -14.02 23.13 -6.15
C ASP A 116 -12.83 22.79 -7.03
N ALA A 117 -12.47 23.68 -7.94
CA ALA A 117 -11.30 23.60 -8.82
C ALA A 117 -10.19 24.56 -8.36
N HIS A 118 -10.11 24.89 -7.08
CA HIS A 118 -9.10 25.81 -6.54
C HIS A 118 -7.67 25.32 -6.86
N GLY A 119 -6.80 26.19 -7.38
CA GLY A 119 -5.40 25.85 -7.67
C GLY A 119 -5.20 25.02 -8.95
N CYS A 120 -6.21 24.90 -9.81
CA CYS A 120 -6.09 24.35 -11.16
C CYS A 120 -5.46 25.38 -12.10
N VAL A 121 -4.14 25.58 -11.99
CA VAL A 121 -3.42 26.68 -12.66
C VAL A 121 -3.46 26.63 -14.18
N SER A 122 -3.59 25.43 -14.78
CA SER A 122 -3.64 25.27 -16.24
C SER A 122 -5.06 25.35 -16.83
N LEU A 123 -6.08 25.57 -16.00
CA LEU A 123 -7.46 25.54 -16.46
C LEU A 123 -7.76 26.75 -17.35
N GLU A 124 -8.03 26.49 -18.63
CA GLU A 124 -8.25 27.50 -19.66
C GLU A 124 -9.73 27.62 -20.06
N LYS A 125 -10.46 26.51 -20.06
CA LYS A 125 -11.83 26.41 -20.59
C LYS A 125 -12.79 25.72 -19.64
N VAL A 126 -14.04 26.18 -19.59
CA VAL A 126 -15.14 25.47 -18.92
C VAL A 126 -16.28 25.34 -19.91
N ALA A 127 -16.91 24.17 -19.98
CA ALA A 127 -18.06 23.97 -20.87
C ALA A 127 -19.19 24.95 -20.56
N LYS A 128 -19.93 25.34 -21.61
CA LYS A 128 -21.07 26.25 -21.53
C LYS A 128 -22.33 25.49 -22.00
N PRO A 129 -23.32 25.22 -21.12
CA PRO A 129 -23.35 25.51 -19.69
C PRO A 129 -22.43 24.59 -18.85
N VAL A 130 -21.90 25.09 -17.73
CA VAL A 130 -21.15 24.29 -16.73
C VAL A 130 -22.06 23.22 -16.13
N THR A 131 -23.34 23.56 -15.89
CA THR A 131 -24.42 22.61 -15.52
C THR A 131 -25.72 22.98 -16.22
N LEU A 132 -26.49 22.02 -16.73
CA LEU A 132 -27.81 22.25 -17.32
C LEU A 132 -28.86 22.64 -16.24
N PRO A 133 -29.57 23.78 -16.35
CA PRO A 133 -30.56 24.19 -15.33
C PRO A 133 -31.91 23.50 -15.52
N LEU A 134 -32.43 22.87 -14.45
CA LEU A 134 -33.82 22.36 -14.33
C LEU A 134 -34.55 23.10 -13.21
N VAL A 135 -35.81 23.46 -13.45
CA VAL A 135 -36.61 24.44 -12.68
C VAL A 135 -37.28 23.84 -11.41
N THR A 136 -37.04 22.59 -11.04
CA THR A 136 -37.96 21.87 -10.14
C THR A 136 -37.48 21.56 -8.72
N GLN A 137 -36.27 21.95 -8.27
CA GLN A 137 -35.86 21.76 -6.86
C GLN A 137 -35.05 22.93 -6.28
N ARG A 138 -35.35 23.31 -5.01
CA ARG A 138 -34.59 24.28 -4.20
C ARG A 138 -33.21 23.72 -3.84
N MET A 139 -32.27 23.74 -4.77
CA MET A 139 -30.90 23.24 -4.54
C MET A 139 -29.87 24.35 -4.79
N HIS A 140 -29.09 24.66 -3.74
CA HIS A 140 -27.97 25.60 -3.77
C HIS A 140 -26.77 24.99 -4.51
N THR A 141 -26.06 25.79 -5.32
CA THR A 141 -24.89 25.33 -6.08
C THR A 141 -23.71 26.30 -5.92
N THR A 142 -22.57 25.79 -5.49
CA THR A 142 -21.33 26.56 -5.24
C THR A 142 -20.25 26.09 -6.21
N PHE A 143 -19.61 27.03 -6.92
CA PHE A 143 -18.47 26.77 -7.78
C PHE A 143 -17.27 27.59 -7.32
N ILE A 144 -16.12 26.95 -7.08
CA ILE A 144 -14.89 27.58 -6.62
C ILE A 144 -13.81 27.39 -7.69
N PHE A 145 -13.28 28.50 -8.20
CA PHE A 145 -12.26 28.56 -9.27
C PHE A 145 -11.09 29.47 -8.88
N THR A 146 -10.75 29.52 -7.59
CA THR A 146 -9.66 30.36 -7.07
C THR A 146 -8.30 29.83 -7.55
N ASP A 147 -7.35 30.71 -7.88
CA ASP A 147 -6.02 30.33 -8.41
C ASP A 147 -6.02 29.55 -9.75
N CYS A 148 -7.07 29.71 -10.57
CA CYS A 148 -7.13 29.25 -11.96
C CYS A 148 -6.64 30.34 -12.93
N PHE A 149 -5.32 30.61 -12.95
CA PHE A 149 -4.75 31.79 -13.61
C PHE A 149 -4.94 31.87 -15.13
N LYS A 150 -5.08 30.73 -15.81
CA LYS A 150 -5.26 30.68 -17.26
C LYS A 150 -6.72 30.79 -17.73
N LEU A 151 -7.67 30.88 -16.81
CA LEU A 151 -9.08 30.99 -17.16
C LEU A 151 -9.33 32.37 -17.79
N ASN A 152 -9.66 32.40 -19.08
CA ASN A 152 -9.82 33.68 -19.77
C ASN A 152 -11.08 34.44 -19.30
N ARG A 153 -11.13 35.76 -19.56
CA ARG A 153 -12.23 36.63 -19.12
C ARG A 153 -13.61 36.16 -19.63
N ALA A 154 -13.70 35.65 -20.86
CA ALA A 154 -14.96 35.18 -21.45
C ALA A 154 -15.47 33.87 -20.81
N GLU A 155 -14.58 33.04 -20.27
CA GLU A 155 -14.92 31.85 -19.50
C GLU A 155 -15.32 32.20 -18.07
N GLN A 156 -14.59 33.13 -17.43
CA GLN A 156 -14.97 33.71 -16.13
C GLN A 156 -16.35 34.37 -16.20
N GLU A 157 -16.60 35.19 -17.22
CA GLU A 157 -17.89 35.81 -17.48
C GLU A 157 -18.96 34.76 -17.69
N SER A 158 -18.68 33.67 -18.41
CA SER A 158 -19.67 32.59 -18.57
C SER A 158 -20.01 31.86 -17.27
N ILE A 159 -19.06 31.62 -16.37
CA ILE A 159 -19.30 31.00 -15.07
C ILE A 159 -20.13 31.94 -14.19
N VAL A 160 -19.84 33.23 -14.26
CA VAL A 160 -20.61 34.27 -13.59
C VAL A 160 -22.01 34.38 -14.19
N ASP A 161 -22.16 34.38 -15.52
CA ASP A 161 -23.42 34.44 -16.24
C ASP A 161 -24.29 33.22 -15.95
N GLN A 162 -23.70 32.04 -15.75
CA GLN A 162 -24.38 30.84 -15.28
C GLN A 162 -24.93 31.00 -13.87
N ALA A 163 -24.08 31.44 -12.94
CA ALA A 163 -24.47 31.70 -11.56
C ALA A 163 -25.55 32.80 -11.50
N GLN A 164 -25.42 33.83 -12.34
CA GLN A 164 -26.37 34.91 -12.50
C GLN A 164 -27.67 34.45 -13.15
N LEU A 165 -27.64 33.63 -14.19
CA LEU A 165 -28.84 33.11 -14.87
C LEU A 165 -29.63 32.21 -13.91
N LYS A 166 -28.95 31.39 -13.11
CA LYS A 166 -29.60 30.59 -12.06
C LYS A 166 -30.14 31.46 -10.94
N SER A 167 -29.39 32.48 -10.48
CA SER A 167 -29.91 33.44 -9.50
C SER A 167 -31.05 34.28 -10.07
N GLN A 168 -31.05 34.59 -11.36
CA GLN A 168 -32.10 35.32 -12.07
C GLN A 168 -33.33 34.45 -12.31
N LEU A 169 -33.18 33.15 -12.56
CA LEU A 169 -34.29 32.19 -12.60
C LEU A 169 -34.93 32.02 -11.20
N LEU A 170 -34.11 32.04 -10.14
CA LEU A 170 -34.55 32.08 -8.73
C LEU A 170 -35.10 33.45 -8.29
N ALA A 171 -34.68 34.54 -8.93
CA ALA A 171 -35.14 35.91 -8.68
C ALA A 171 -36.32 36.32 -9.58
N ARG A 172 -36.56 35.65 -10.70
CA ARG A 172 -37.78 35.85 -11.51
C ARG A 172 -39.04 35.36 -10.80
N THR A 173 -38.89 34.50 -9.78
CA THR A 173 -39.93 34.18 -8.80
C THR A 173 -39.99 35.17 -7.62
N SER A 174 -39.08 36.16 -7.56
CA SER A 174 -38.99 37.19 -6.52
C SER A 174 -38.50 38.54 -7.11
N LEU A 175 -39.41 39.20 -7.84
CA LEU A 175 -39.22 40.37 -8.71
C LEU A 175 -38.39 41.57 -8.16
N GLN A 176 -37.66 42.19 -9.11
CA GLN A 176 -37.43 43.64 -9.32
C GLN A 176 -36.49 44.47 -8.39
N HIS A 177 -35.23 44.72 -8.83
CA HIS A 177 -34.61 46.06 -9.05
C HIS A 177 -33.08 45.98 -9.31
N ASN A 178 -32.59 46.85 -10.20
CA ASN A 178 -31.23 46.93 -10.79
C ASN A 178 -30.15 47.55 -9.86
N HIS A 179 -28.90 47.08 -9.94
CA HIS A 179 -27.74 47.80 -10.52
C HIS A 179 -26.38 47.07 -10.33
N LYS A 180 -25.52 47.18 -11.35
CA LYS A 180 -24.17 46.60 -11.55
C LYS A 180 -23.05 47.38 -10.82
N ILE A 181 -22.06 46.70 -10.19
CA ILE A 181 -20.63 47.13 -10.15
C ILE A 181 -19.65 45.93 -9.89
N PRO A 182 -18.30 46.04 -10.06
CA PRO A 182 -17.42 45.04 -10.71
C PRO A 182 -16.30 44.48 -9.77
N SER A 183 -15.38 43.66 -10.30
CA SER A 183 -14.19 43.05 -9.65
C SER A 183 -12.87 43.50 -10.36
N PRO A 184 -11.63 43.13 -9.93
CA PRO A 184 -11.08 42.67 -8.63
C PRO A 184 -9.72 43.32 -8.20
N CYS A 185 -9.31 43.15 -6.93
CA CYS A 185 -7.91 42.98 -6.46
C CYS A 185 -7.89 42.49 -4.99
N SER A 186 -7.09 41.45 -4.67
CA SER A 186 -7.18 40.63 -3.44
C SER A 186 -6.76 41.31 -2.12
N LEU A 187 -5.87 42.32 -2.15
CA LEU A 187 -5.51 43.12 -0.97
C LEU A 187 -6.52 44.24 -0.68
N THR A 188 -7.13 44.79 -1.72
CA THR A 188 -8.28 45.70 -1.65
C THR A 188 -9.60 45.00 -1.28
N PHE A 189 -9.66 43.67 -1.30
CA PHE A 189 -10.93 42.94 -1.18
C PHE A 189 -11.52 42.99 0.23
N LEU A 190 -10.71 42.93 1.29
CA LEU A 190 -11.20 43.10 2.67
C LEU A 190 -11.36 44.57 3.08
N SER A 191 -10.47 45.46 2.60
CA SER A 191 -10.54 46.89 2.93
C SER A 191 -11.65 47.64 2.16
N CYS A 192 -11.96 47.26 0.92
CA CYS A 192 -13.02 47.89 0.12
C CYS A 192 -14.43 47.34 0.40
N TYR A 193 -14.55 46.19 1.06
CA TYR A 193 -15.84 45.57 1.41
C TYR A 193 -16.16 45.64 2.90
N GLN A 194 -15.39 46.38 3.70
CA GLN A 194 -15.76 46.73 5.08
C GLN A 194 -17.19 47.31 5.09
N GLY A 195 -18.15 46.49 5.54
CA GLY A 195 -19.56 46.85 5.62
C GLY A 195 -20.40 46.72 4.37
N ASN A 196 -20.02 45.85 3.43
CA ASN A 196 -20.93 45.46 2.36
C ASN A 196 -21.91 44.38 2.85
N LYS A 197 -23.17 44.78 3.07
CA LYS A 197 -24.26 43.89 3.50
C LYS A 197 -24.56 42.74 2.55
N TYR A 198 -24.05 42.72 1.31
CA TYR A 198 -24.33 41.66 0.33
C TYR A 198 -23.33 40.50 0.37
N VAL A 199 -22.22 40.64 1.10
CA VAL A 199 -21.18 39.61 1.18
C VAL A 199 -21.68 38.44 2.01
N ARG A 200 -21.78 37.26 1.38
CA ARG A 200 -22.24 36.01 2.01
C ARG A 200 -21.14 35.03 2.36
N GLY A 201 -19.98 35.14 1.72
CA GLY A 201 -18.87 34.22 1.91
C GLY A 201 -17.53 34.90 1.71
N ILE A 202 -16.57 34.58 2.57
CA ILE A 202 -15.20 35.06 2.51
C ILE A 202 -14.28 33.84 2.63
N PHE A 203 -13.42 33.65 1.64
CA PHE A 203 -12.46 32.56 1.57
C PHE A 203 -11.10 33.14 1.21
N LEU A 204 -10.13 33.08 2.13
CA LEU A 204 -8.76 33.53 1.89
C LEU A 204 -7.74 32.45 2.21
N ASN A 205 -6.83 32.26 1.26
CA ASN A 205 -5.58 31.56 1.47
C ASN A 205 -4.57 32.54 2.09
N MET A 206 -4.15 32.26 3.31
CA MET A 206 -3.24 33.08 4.09
C MET A 206 -1.77 32.76 3.81
N SER A 207 -1.45 31.90 2.84
CA SER A 207 -0.05 31.46 2.58
C SER A 207 0.86 32.62 2.16
N ASP A 208 0.43 33.37 1.15
CA ASP A 208 1.21 34.45 0.53
C ASP A 208 0.85 35.84 1.08
N VAL A 209 -0.05 35.88 2.06
CA VAL A 209 -0.49 37.13 2.68
C VAL A 209 0.46 37.48 3.81
N GLU A 210 0.92 38.73 3.85
CA GLU A 210 1.66 39.29 4.98
C GLU A 210 0.72 39.54 6.19
N ARG A 211 1.13 40.39 7.14
CA ARG A 211 0.27 40.78 8.27
C ARG A 211 -0.88 41.68 7.80
N ILE A 212 -2.11 41.23 7.99
CA ILE A 212 -3.35 41.99 7.79
C ILE A 212 -3.71 42.71 9.09
N LYS A 213 -3.79 44.04 9.05
CA LYS A 213 -4.36 44.85 10.13
C LYS A 213 -5.84 45.06 9.87
N LEU A 214 -6.70 44.58 10.77
CA LEU A 214 -8.14 44.76 10.70
C LEU A 214 -8.63 45.63 11.86
N SER A 215 -9.71 46.38 11.62
CA SER A 215 -10.45 47.02 12.71
C SER A 215 -11.17 45.94 13.54
N PRO A 216 -11.33 46.16 14.86
CA PRO A 216 -12.10 45.25 15.72
C PRO A 216 -13.53 44.99 15.20
N ALA A 217 -14.16 46.00 14.60
CA ALA A 217 -15.49 45.94 14.00
C ALA A 217 -15.52 45.48 12.52
N ALA A 218 -14.46 44.84 12.01
CA ALA A 218 -14.34 44.53 10.57
C ALA A 218 -15.50 43.68 10.01
N PHE A 219 -16.02 42.73 10.79
CA PHE A 219 -17.13 41.87 10.37
C PHE A 219 -18.50 42.37 10.82
N LEU A 220 -18.57 43.34 11.74
CA LEU A 220 -19.79 43.83 12.37
C LEU A 220 -20.80 44.42 11.37
N ARG A 221 -20.29 44.95 10.25
CA ARG A 221 -21.12 45.51 9.17
C ARG A 221 -21.44 44.50 8.05
N MET A 222 -21.01 43.24 8.15
CA MET A 222 -21.23 42.16 7.16
C MET A 222 -22.34 41.20 7.63
N SER A 223 -23.53 41.72 7.91
CA SER A 223 -24.60 40.98 8.59
C SER A 223 -25.12 39.73 7.86
N ASN A 224 -24.95 39.63 6.53
CA ASN A 224 -25.38 38.48 5.74
C ASN A 224 -24.26 37.43 5.54
N LEU A 225 -23.12 37.57 6.21
CA LEU A 225 -21.99 36.68 6.05
C LEU A 225 -22.30 35.31 6.67
N LYS A 226 -22.29 34.26 5.86
CA LYS A 226 -22.59 32.88 6.26
C LYS A 226 -21.40 31.95 6.26
N PHE A 227 -20.40 32.22 5.42
CA PHE A 227 -19.24 31.36 5.24
C PHE A 227 -17.96 32.15 5.42
N LEU A 228 -17.13 31.76 6.39
CA LEU A 228 -15.84 32.37 6.64
C LEU A 228 -14.76 31.29 6.66
N LYS A 229 -13.76 31.41 5.78
CA LYS A 229 -12.65 30.48 5.69
C LYS A 229 -11.32 31.21 5.55
N PHE A 230 -10.46 31.05 6.54
CA PHE A 230 -9.05 31.43 6.48
C PHE A 230 -8.20 30.19 6.69
N HIS A 231 -7.36 29.87 5.71
CA HIS A 231 -6.52 28.67 5.74
C HIS A 231 -5.15 28.93 5.11
N SER A 232 -4.14 28.12 5.43
CA SER A 232 -2.80 28.21 4.83
C SER A 232 -2.47 26.95 4.03
N SER A 233 -2.19 27.11 2.73
CA SER A 233 -1.86 26.04 1.78
C SER A 233 -0.45 25.47 1.92
N HIS A 234 0.50 26.22 2.51
CA HIS A 234 1.86 25.73 2.79
C HIS A 234 2.01 24.99 4.12
N CYS A 235 0.91 24.72 4.84
CA CYS A 235 1.00 24.12 6.16
C CYS A 235 1.25 22.61 6.09
N SER A 236 2.51 22.21 6.19
CA SER A 236 2.93 20.83 6.46
C SER A 236 3.24 20.66 7.94
N GLN A 237 2.30 20.10 8.70
CA GLN A 237 2.42 19.55 10.07
C GLN A 237 2.98 20.39 11.23
N TRP A 238 3.66 21.53 11.00
CA TRP A 238 4.09 22.46 12.04
C TRP A 238 4.16 23.87 11.46
N CYS A 239 3.03 24.55 11.40
CA CYS A 239 3.04 25.98 11.15
C CYS A 239 3.44 26.69 12.44
N ASP A 240 4.57 27.40 12.43
CA ASP A 240 4.74 28.54 13.32
C ASP A 240 3.56 29.48 13.05
N ASN A 241 2.70 29.66 14.06
CA ASN A 241 1.56 30.55 14.03
C ASN A 241 2.07 32.00 14.02
N ASP A 242 2.73 32.41 12.94
CA ASP A 242 2.97 33.83 12.66
C ASP A 242 1.59 34.45 12.47
N HIS A 243 1.02 35.00 13.55
CA HIS A 243 -0.34 35.54 13.61
C HIS A 243 -0.51 36.62 12.54
N LYS A 244 -0.97 36.20 11.36
CA LYS A 244 -1.09 37.07 10.18
C LYS A 244 -2.19 38.11 10.37
N PHE A 245 -3.17 37.87 11.24
CA PHE A 245 -4.15 38.88 11.62
C PHE A 245 -3.71 39.62 12.88
N GLN A 246 -3.62 40.95 12.80
CA GLN A 246 -3.47 41.84 13.95
C GLN A 246 -4.70 42.71 14.09
N PHE A 247 -5.41 42.59 15.22
CA PHE A 247 -6.43 43.56 15.59
C PHE A 247 -5.92 44.41 16.74
N CYS A 248 -6.01 45.74 16.60
CA CYS A 248 -5.39 46.67 17.54
C CYS A 248 -6.06 46.68 18.94
N LYS A 249 -7.28 46.15 19.05
CA LYS A 249 -8.03 46.03 20.32
C LYS A 249 -8.77 44.69 20.46
N GLY A 250 -8.32 43.64 19.78
CA GLY A 250 -9.08 42.37 19.70
C GLY A 250 -10.15 42.38 18.61
N LEU A 251 -10.97 41.33 18.57
CA LEU A 251 -12.08 41.14 17.63
C LEU A 251 -13.41 41.37 18.38
N ASP A 252 -14.21 42.35 17.95
CA ASP A 252 -15.42 42.74 18.70
C ASP A 252 -16.53 41.67 18.59
N GLN A 253 -16.92 41.27 17.38
CA GLN A 253 -18.01 40.33 17.16
C GLN A 253 -17.90 39.64 15.79
N PHE A 254 -18.42 38.41 15.72
CA PHE A 254 -18.73 37.73 14.46
C PHE A 254 -20.19 37.97 14.06
N PRO A 255 -20.54 37.89 12.76
CA PRO A 255 -21.93 37.94 12.32
C PRO A 255 -22.71 36.69 12.76
N ASP A 256 -23.88 36.88 13.37
CA ASP A 256 -24.72 35.79 13.90
C ASP A 256 -25.28 34.86 12.81
N GLU A 257 -25.32 35.30 11.54
CA GLU A 257 -25.75 34.47 10.41
C GLU A 257 -24.70 33.44 9.94
N LEU A 258 -23.55 33.34 10.61
CA LEU A 258 -22.48 32.41 10.25
C LEU A 258 -22.92 30.95 10.41
N VAL A 259 -22.85 30.21 9.31
CA VAL A 259 -23.13 28.76 9.23
C VAL A 259 -21.83 27.95 9.20
N TYR A 260 -20.77 28.52 8.64
CA TYR A 260 -19.46 27.90 8.48
C TYR A 260 -18.36 28.86 8.92
N LEU A 261 -17.60 28.45 9.94
CA LEU A 261 -16.43 29.18 10.41
C LEU A 261 -15.21 28.26 10.37
N HIS A 262 -14.25 28.59 9.52
CA HIS A 262 -12.93 27.97 9.48
C HIS A 262 -11.89 29.07 9.64
N TRP A 263 -11.16 29.04 10.75
CA TRP A 263 -10.07 29.96 11.00
C TRP A 263 -8.85 29.21 11.53
N GLN A 264 -7.98 28.81 10.61
CA GLN A 264 -6.72 28.17 10.96
C GLN A 264 -5.80 29.17 11.67
N GLY A 265 -5.26 28.78 12.83
CA GLY A 265 -4.36 29.64 13.61
C GLY A 265 -5.09 30.80 14.30
N TYR A 266 -6.35 30.61 14.71
CA TYR A 266 -7.13 31.64 15.40
C TYR A 266 -6.35 32.19 16.61
N PRO A 267 -6.14 33.53 16.69
CA PRO A 267 -5.10 34.11 17.53
C PRO A 267 -5.54 34.45 18.96
N TYR A 268 -6.78 34.17 19.35
CA TYR A 268 -7.31 34.53 20.66
C TYR A 268 -7.65 33.32 21.52
N ASP A 269 -7.65 33.56 22.84
CA ASP A 269 -7.94 32.56 23.86
C ASP A 269 -9.41 32.11 23.88
N TYR A 270 -10.34 32.94 23.37
CA TYR A 270 -11.79 32.70 23.33
C TYR A 270 -12.39 33.26 22.03
N LEU A 271 -13.54 32.71 21.60
CA LEU A 271 -14.39 33.40 20.62
C LEU A 271 -15.07 34.62 21.29
N PRO A 272 -15.47 35.64 20.52
CA PRO A 272 -16.18 36.80 21.06
C PRO A 272 -17.42 36.39 21.85
N SER A 273 -17.59 36.93 23.07
CA SER A 273 -18.70 36.61 23.97
C SER A 273 -20.07 36.95 23.40
N ASP A 274 -20.14 38.02 22.61
CA ASP A 274 -21.37 38.54 22.01
C ASP A 274 -21.77 37.81 20.71
N PHE A 275 -20.97 36.84 20.24
CA PHE A 275 -21.31 36.06 19.04
C PHE A 275 -22.37 35.01 19.36
N ASN A 276 -23.52 35.04 18.68
CA ASN A 276 -24.53 33.98 18.78
C ASN A 276 -24.26 32.87 17.72
N PRO A 277 -23.82 31.67 18.12
CA PRO A 277 -23.51 30.59 17.19
C PRO A 277 -24.72 29.72 16.81
N GLU A 278 -25.95 30.20 17.01
CA GLU A 278 -27.17 29.41 16.78
C GLU A 278 -27.28 28.84 15.36
N GLU A 279 -26.87 29.59 14.33
CA GLU A 279 -26.89 29.13 12.93
C GLU A 279 -25.64 28.30 12.55
N LEU A 280 -24.65 28.21 13.43
CA LEU A 280 -23.36 27.61 13.13
C LEU A 280 -23.47 26.08 13.07
N VAL A 281 -23.10 25.51 11.92
CA VAL A 281 -23.11 24.05 11.68
C VAL A 281 -21.70 23.46 11.69
N TYR A 282 -20.72 24.24 11.20
CA TYR A 282 -19.33 23.81 11.06
C TYR A 282 -18.39 24.82 11.71
N LEU A 283 -17.59 24.36 12.67
CA LEU A 283 -16.57 25.13 13.36
C LEU A 283 -15.21 24.44 13.23
N ASN A 284 -14.24 25.12 12.62
CA ASN A 284 -12.86 24.65 12.51
C ASN A 284 -11.90 25.75 12.96
N LEU A 285 -11.27 25.55 14.11
CA LEU A 285 -10.29 26.45 14.70
C LEU A 285 -8.97 25.71 14.91
N ARG A 286 -8.58 24.88 13.95
CA ARG A 286 -7.35 24.11 14.06
C ARG A 286 -6.11 25.01 14.23
N TYR A 287 -5.14 24.52 15.01
CA TYR A 287 -3.94 25.27 15.40
C TYR A 287 -4.22 26.58 16.14
N SER A 288 -5.39 26.74 16.78
CA SER A 288 -5.72 27.99 17.49
C SER A 288 -5.01 28.14 18.83
N LEU A 289 -5.05 29.35 19.39
CA LEU A 289 -4.65 29.64 20.77
C LEU A 289 -5.79 29.48 21.78
N ILE A 290 -6.93 28.92 21.35
CA ILE A 290 -8.12 28.88 22.18
C ILE A 290 -7.88 28.05 23.43
N LYS A 291 -8.30 28.59 24.58
CA LYS A 291 -8.27 27.92 25.88
C LYS A 291 -9.64 27.32 26.21
N GLU A 292 -10.69 28.06 25.91
CA GLU A 292 -12.08 27.62 25.96
C GLU A 292 -12.85 28.31 24.84
N LEU A 293 -13.89 27.69 24.28
CA LEU A 293 -14.60 28.29 23.14
C LEU A 293 -15.29 29.61 23.50
N TRP A 294 -15.97 29.66 24.65
CA TRP A 294 -16.68 30.82 25.16
C TRP A 294 -16.57 30.86 26.70
N GLU A 295 -16.55 32.07 27.27
CA GLU A 295 -16.58 32.26 28.73
C GLU A 295 -17.96 31.93 29.34
N GLU A 296 -19.03 32.19 28.57
CA GLU A 296 -20.41 31.92 28.93
C GLU A 296 -21.04 30.87 28.01
N GLU A 297 -22.08 30.19 28.50
CA GLU A 297 -22.74 29.11 27.77
C GLU A 297 -23.54 29.61 26.56
N GLN A 298 -23.16 29.18 25.35
CA GLN A 298 -23.79 29.61 24.08
C GLN A 298 -24.77 28.58 23.51
N ASN A 299 -25.68 29.03 22.63
CA ASN A 299 -26.60 28.13 21.91
C ASN A 299 -25.90 27.46 20.72
N THR A 300 -25.37 26.26 20.92
CA THR A 300 -24.64 25.49 19.91
C THR A 300 -25.44 24.32 19.35
N GLU A 301 -26.78 24.37 19.39
CA GLU A 301 -27.62 23.20 19.05
C GLU A 301 -27.48 22.73 17.60
N ASN A 302 -27.17 23.61 16.65
CA ASN A 302 -27.03 23.27 15.22
C ASN A 302 -25.63 22.78 14.82
N LEU A 303 -24.64 22.84 15.72
CA LEU A 303 -23.30 22.33 15.43
C LEU A 303 -23.34 20.83 15.11
N ARG A 304 -22.71 20.46 14.00
CA ARG A 304 -22.54 19.06 13.56
C ARG A 304 -21.08 18.65 13.47
N TRP A 305 -20.19 19.58 13.15
CA TRP A 305 -18.77 19.32 13.03
C TRP A 305 -17.98 20.38 13.80
N VAL A 306 -17.13 19.92 14.72
CA VAL A 306 -16.16 20.76 15.41
C VAL A 306 -14.76 20.17 15.23
N ASP A 307 -13.81 20.98 14.77
CA ASP A 307 -12.39 20.66 14.68
C ASP A 307 -11.58 21.73 15.42
N LEU A 308 -11.02 21.35 16.56
CA LEU A 308 -10.12 22.16 17.37
C LEU A 308 -8.71 21.57 17.39
N SER A 309 -8.40 20.67 16.45
CA SER A 309 -7.11 19.97 16.41
C SER A 309 -5.93 20.94 16.52
N GLN A 310 -4.91 20.54 17.26
CA GLN A 310 -3.66 21.27 17.49
C GLN A 310 -3.86 22.59 18.26
N SER A 311 -5.02 22.79 18.88
CA SER A 311 -5.25 23.88 19.84
C SER A 311 -4.63 23.50 21.18
N LYS A 312 -3.30 23.61 21.27
CA LYS A 312 -2.50 23.09 22.39
C LYS A 312 -2.90 23.66 23.75
N GLY A 313 -3.52 24.85 23.79
CA GLY A 313 -3.97 25.53 25.00
C GLY A 313 -5.38 25.16 25.48
N LEU A 314 -6.13 24.35 24.73
CA LEU A 314 -7.53 24.01 25.06
C LEU A 314 -7.61 23.26 26.40
N LEU A 315 -8.38 23.79 27.34
CA LEU A 315 -8.49 23.28 28.72
C LEU A 315 -9.73 22.42 28.95
N ASN A 316 -10.87 22.75 28.32
CA ASN A 316 -12.13 22.03 28.52
C ASN A 316 -13.08 22.18 27.32
N LEU A 317 -14.23 21.50 27.38
CA LEU A 317 -15.27 21.51 26.34
C LEU A 317 -16.59 22.19 26.80
N SER A 318 -16.54 23.05 27.83
CA SER A 318 -17.72 23.69 28.43
C SER A 318 -18.60 24.41 27.39
N GLY A 319 -17.97 25.12 26.46
CA GLY A 319 -18.62 25.83 25.36
C GLY A 319 -19.41 24.94 24.38
N LEU A 320 -19.28 23.61 24.44
CA LEU A 320 -20.05 22.66 23.63
C LEU A 320 -21.18 21.96 24.40
N SER A 321 -21.51 22.40 25.63
CA SER A 321 -22.52 21.77 26.49
C SER A 321 -23.91 21.61 25.82
N LYS A 322 -24.28 22.56 24.94
CA LYS A 322 -25.56 22.56 24.21
C LYS A 322 -25.48 21.91 22.83
N ALA A 323 -24.33 21.38 22.40
CA ALA A 323 -24.10 20.79 21.07
C ALA A 323 -24.69 19.37 20.92
N LYS A 324 -26.00 19.22 21.12
CA LYS A 324 -26.71 17.92 21.10
C LYS A 324 -26.71 17.23 19.73
N ASN A 325 -26.57 17.99 18.65
CA ASN A 325 -26.54 17.48 17.28
C ASN A 325 -25.13 17.25 16.73
N LEU A 326 -24.09 17.36 17.58
CA LEU A 326 -22.72 17.18 17.14
C LEU A 326 -22.49 15.74 16.66
N GLU A 327 -21.98 15.60 15.43
CA GLU A 327 -21.73 14.30 14.78
C GLU A 327 -20.23 13.95 14.76
N ARG A 328 -19.35 14.97 14.70
CA ARG A 328 -17.89 14.79 14.72
C ARG A 328 -17.21 15.84 15.59
N LEU A 329 -16.29 15.38 16.42
CA LEU A 329 -15.42 16.21 17.25
C LEU A 329 -13.97 15.79 17.08
N ASP A 330 -13.14 16.70 16.56
CA ASP A 330 -11.69 16.50 16.41
C ASP A 330 -10.93 17.40 17.38
N LEU A 331 -10.14 16.77 18.26
CA LEU A 331 -9.33 17.36 19.31
C LEU A 331 -7.88 16.89 19.22
N GLU A 332 -7.45 16.34 18.07
CA GLU A 332 -6.11 15.81 17.89
C GLU A 332 -5.02 16.83 18.27
N GLY A 333 -4.10 16.49 19.15
CA GLY A 333 -3.00 17.36 19.57
C GLY A 333 -3.41 18.49 20.52
N CYS A 334 -4.59 18.43 21.14
CA CYS A 334 -4.97 19.33 22.24
C CYS A 334 -4.23 18.93 23.54
N THR A 335 -2.94 19.23 23.61
CA THR A 335 -2.03 18.71 24.65
C THR A 335 -2.33 19.20 26.06
N SER A 336 -3.08 20.28 26.27
CA SER A 336 -3.45 20.78 27.62
C SER A 336 -4.80 20.22 28.12
N LEU A 337 -5.56 19.52 27.28
CA LEU A 337 -6.85 18.95 27.66
C LEU A 337 -6.63 17.74 28.58
N ASP A 338 -6.97 17.87 29.85
CA ASP A 338 -6.74 16.82 30.86
C ASP A 338 -7.96 15.93 31.14
N ALA A 339 -9.17 16.44 30.84
CA ALA A 339 -10.44 15.72 30.92
C ALA A 339 -11.48 16.30 29.93
N LEU A 340 -12.45 15.46 29.50
CA LEU A 340 -13.54 15.90 28.62
C LEU A 340 -14.65 16.70 29.34
N GLY A 341 -14.76 16.52 30.67
CA GLY A 341 -15.81 17.14 31.48
C GLY A 341 -17.23 16.63 31.18
N PRO A 342 -18.27 17.19 31.83
CA PRO A 342 -19.67 16.75 31.69
C PRO A 342 -20.31 17.13 30.35
N ALA A 343 -19.74 18.10 29.62
CA ALA A 343 -20.31 18.59 28.36
C ALA A 343 -20.47 17.48 27.30
N ILE A 344 -19.54 16.51 27.27
CA ILE A 344 -19.56 15.40 26.32
C ILE A 344 -20.82 14.52 26.46
N GLU A 345 -21.40 14.40 27.67
CA GLU A 345 -22.54 13.53 27.96
C GLU A 345 -23.78 13.87 27.10
N LYS A 346 -23.92 15.14 26.70
CA LYS A 346 -25.06 15.65 25.93
C LYS A 346 -24.95 15.41 24.42
N MET A 347 -23.78 15.00 23.92
CA MET A 347 -23.50 14.83 22.49
C MET A 347 -23.97 13.46 21.98
N LYS A 348 -25.27 13.14 22.11
CA LYS A 348 -25.82 11.80 21.82
C LYS A 348 -25.72 11.37 20.35
N LYS A 349 -25.56 12.32 19.41
CA LYS A 349 -25.39 12.05 17.96
C LYS A 349 -23.92 11.94 17.53
N LEU A 350 -22.98 12.02 18.47
CA LEU A 350 -21.55 11.98 18.16
C LEU A 350 -21.19 10.62 17.59
N ASN A 351 -20.75 10.58 16.33
CA ASN A 351 -20.36 9.37 15.61
C ASN A 351 -18.85 9.12 15.69
N SER A 352 -18.06 10.19 15.76
CA SER A 352 -16.60 10.13 15.74
C SER A 352 -16.00 11.13 16.74
N LEU A 353 -15.11 10.63 17.59
CA LEU A 353 -14.32 11.42 18.52
C LEU A 353 -12.82 11.14 18.32
N ASN A 354 -12.07 12.17 17.93
CA ASN A 354 -10.61 12.10 17.77
C ASN A 354 -9.92 12.85 18.91
N LEU A 355 -9.17 12.14 19.74
CA LEU A 355 -8.37 12.64 20.86
C LEU A 355 -6.89 12.27 20.68
N ARG A 356 -6.45 11.96 19.46
CA ARG A 356 -5.06 11.57 19.19
C ARG A 356 -4.09 12.60 19.75
N ASP A 357 -2.98 12.17 20.36
CA ASP A 357 -1.93 13.03 20.91
C ASP A 357 -2.43 14.06 21.96
N CYS A 358 -3.57 13.83 22.60
CA CYS A 358 -4.00 14.56 23.81
C CYS A 358 -3.18 14.10 25.02
N THR A 359 -1.92 14.52 25.08
CA THR A 359 -0.92 13.98 26.02
C THR A 359 -1.21 14.25 27.49
N SER A 360 -2.00 15.27 27.86
CA SER A 360 -2.40 15.52 29.26
C SER A 360 -3.65 14.77 29.71
N LEU A 361 -4.39 14.13 28.79
CA LEU A 361 -5.62 13.40 29.11
C LEU A 361 -5.31 12.22 30.02
N LYS A 362 -5.89 12.21 31.24
CA LYS A 362 -5.62 11.17 32.25
C LYS A 362 -6.63 10.05 32.27
N SER A 363 -7.90 10.39 32.06
CA SER A 363 -9.02 9.44 32.09
C SER A 363 -10.18 9.89 31.20
N LEU A 364 -11.06 8.94 30.87
CA LEU A 364 -12.36 9.22 30.26
C LEU A 364 -13.46 9.34 31.33
N PRO A 365 -14.58 10.03 31.06
CA PRO A 365 -15.68 10.13 32.02
C PRO A 365 -16.29 8.74 32.29
N GLU A 366 -16.56 8.45 33.55
CA GLU A 366 -17.26 7.23 33.97
C GLU A 366 -18.78 7.40 33.90
N GLY A 367 -19.51 6.30 33.62
CA GLY A 367 -20.98 6.29 33.67
C GLY A 367 -21.70 6.98 32.52
N ILE A 368 -20.98 7.38 31.46
CA ILE A 368 -21.57 7.99 30.27
C ILE A 368 -21.80 6.94 29.16
N ASN A 369 -22.84 7.17 28.34
CA ASN A 369 -23.10 6.38 27.14
C ASN A 369 -23.42 7.29 25.95
N LEU A 370 -22.55 7.29 24.94
CA LEU A 370 -22.71 7.98 23.66
C LEU A 370 -23.25 7.00 22.62
N GLU A 371 -24.59 6.90 22.52
CA GLU A 371 -25.32 5.87 21.77
C GLU A 371 -25.00 5.77 20.27
N SER A 372 -24.46 6.84 19.67
CA SER A 372 -24.11 6.89 18.24
C SER A 372 -22.62 6.73 17.95
N LEU A 373 -21.76 6.68 18.99
CA LEU A 373 -20.31 6.75 18.81
C LEU A 373 -19.79 5.45 18.19
N LYS A 374 -19.28 5.54 16.96
CA LYS A 374 -18.71 4.41 16.19
C LYS A 374 -17.19 4.39 16.24
N THR A 375 -16.55 5.55 16.26
CA THR A 375 -15.09 5.67 16.18
C THR A 375 -14.56 6.50 17.34
N LEU A 376 -13.63 5.92 18.10
CA LEU A 376 -12.93 6.57 19.19
C LEU A 376 -11.41 6.43 18.98
N ILE A 377 -10.72 7.57 18.83
CA ILE A 377 -9.26 7.62 18.64
C ILE A 377 -8.61 8.24 19.86
N LEU A 378 -7.77 7.48 20.56
CA LEU A 378 -7.00 7.85 21.75
C LEU A 378 -5.50 7.54 21.55
N SER A 379 -5.07 7.37 20.30
CA SER A 379 -3.67 7.09 19.96
C SER A 379 -2.77 8.22 20.48
N GLY A 380 -1.62 7.90 21.08
CA GLY A 380 -0.65 8.88 21.55
C GLY A 380 -1.06 9.63 22.84
N CYS A 381 -2.17 9.26 23.49
CA CYS A 381 -2.54 9.78 24.81
C CYS A 381 -1.62 9.21 25.91
N SER A 382 -0.40 9.73 26.00
CA SER A 382 0.70 9.17 26.80
C SER A 382 0.49 9.22 28.33
N ASN A 383 -0.49 9.96 28.84
CA ASN A 383 -0.85 9.99 30.27
C ASN A 383 -2.18 9.31 30.58
N LEU A 384 -2.86 8.74 29.57
CA LEU A 384 -4.12 8.02 29.77
C LEU A 384 -3.84 6.72 30.52
N GLN A 385 -4.20 6.67 31.80
CA GLN A 385 -4.02 5.50 32.67
C GLN A 385 -5.32 4.72 32.82
N ASP A 386 -6.42 5.46 33.06
CA ASP A 386 -7.75 4.89 33.28
C ASP A 386 -8.61 5.09 32.02
N PHE A 387 -8.68 4.04 31.20
CA PHE A 387 -9.66 3.98 30.12
C PHE A 387 -11.02 3.61 30.72
N HIS A 388 -12.11 4.22 30.27
CA HIS A 388 -13.48 3.81 30.60
C HIS A 388 -14.30 3.69 29.31
N ILE A 389 -15.24 2.75 29.26
CA ILE A 389 -16.15 2.61 28.11
C ILE A 389 -17.17 3.74 28.17
N ILE A 390 -17.10 4.63 27.19
CA ILE A 390 -18.00 5.79 27.04
C ILE A 390 -19.15 5.54 26.07
N SER A 391 -19.17 4.38 25.40
CA SER A 391 -20.19 3.98 24.43
C SER A 391 -20.11 2.49 24.13
N GLU A 392 -21.29 1.84 24.06
CA GLU A 392 -21.42 0.44 23.66
C GLU A 392 -21.47 0.24 22.12
N SER A 393 -21.68 1.32 21.35
CA SER A 393 -21.83 1.28 19.89
C SER A 393 -20.51 1.38 19.12
N ILE A 394 -19.37 1.38 19.82
CA ILE A 394 -18.05 1.57 19.22
C ILE A 394 -17.74 0.40 18.26
N GLU A 395 -17.42 0.74 17.02
CA GLU A 395 -16.99 -0.19 15.96
C GLU A 395 -15.47 -0.18 15.79
N SER A 396 -14.80 0.94 16.08
CA SER A 396 -13.34 1.08 15.97
C SER A 396 -12.74 1.86 17.13
N LEU A 397 -11.83 1.21 17.85
CA LEU A 397 -11.14 1.77 19.02
C LEU A 397 -9.62 1.78 18.81
N TYR A 398 -9.04 2.97 18.85
CA TYR A 398 -7.59 3.17 18.71
C TYR A 398 -7.02 3.67 20.03
N LEU A 399 -6.10 2.91 20.62
CA LEU A 399 -5.43 3.19 21.89
C LEU A 399 -3.90 3.18 21.73
N GLU A 400 -3.38 3.13 20.49
CA GLU A 400 -1.95 2.98 20.20
C GLU A 400 -1.08 3.97 20.98
N GLY A 401 -0.05 3.50 21.69
CA GLY A 401 0.89 4.36 22.41
C GLY A 401 0.31 5.04 23.67
N SER A 402 -0.86 4.61 24.16
CA SER A 402 -1.39 5.06 25.45
C SER A 402 -0.67 4.41 26.64
N ALA A 403 -0.80 5.00 27.83
CA ALA A 403 -0.16 4.52 29.07
C ALA A 403 -1.06 3.61 29.92
N ILE A 404 -2.10 3.03 29.32
CA ILE A 404 -3.03 2.13 30.00
C ILE A 404 -2.30 0.90 30.54
N GLU A 405 -2.59 0.53 31.79
CA GLU A 405 -2.03 -0.69 32.41
C GLU A 405 -2.91 -1.92 32.19
N GLN A 406 -4.22 -1.69 32.02
CA GLN A 406 -5.23 -2.72 31.80
C GLN A 406 -6.34 -2.17 30.91
N VAL A 407 -6.97 -3.06 30.14
CA VAL A 407 -8.25 -2.74 29.49
C VAL A 407 -9.37 -3.09 30.46
N VAL A 408 -10.34 -2.19 30.65
CA VAL A 408 -11.37 -2.26 31.71
C VAL A 408 -12.06 -3.62 31.86
N GLU A 409 -12.45 -3.91 33.10
CA GLU A 409 -13.53 -4.86 33.39
C GLU A 409 -14.78 -4.38 32.63
N HIS A 410 -15.48 -5.27 31.92
CA HIS A 410 -16.67 -4.98 31.08
C HIS A 410 -16.45 -4.71 29.57
N ILE A 411 -15.29 -5.01 28.98
CA ILE A 411 -15.08 -4.89 27.51
C ILE A 411 -16.16 -5.62 26.68
N GLN A 412 -16.80 -6.66 27.23
CA GLN A 412 -17.87 -7.41 26.58
C GLN A 412 -19.12 -6.58 26.22
N SER A 413 -19.26 -5.36 26.74
CA SER A 413 -20.34 -4.45 26.32
C SER A 413 -20.15 -3.93 24.90
N LEU A 414 -18.92 -3.93 24.37
CA LEU A 414 -18.56 -3.47 23.03
C LEU A 414 -18.94 -4.48 21.93
N ARG A 415 -20.23 -4.84 21.85
CA ARG A 415 -20.73 -5.91 20.97
C ARG A 415 -20.52 -5.65 19.48
N SER A 416 -20.41 -4.38 19.09
CA SER A 416 -20.21 -3.95 17.71
C SER A 416 -18.75 -3.70 17.35
N LEU A 417 -17.80 -3.96 18.26
CA LEU A 417 -16.38 -3.67 18.04
C LEU A 417 -15.82 -4.59 16.94
N ILE A 418 -15.35 -3.97 15.86
CA ILE A 418 -14.74 -4.64 14.71
C ILE A 418 -13.20 -4.54 14.79
N PHE A 419 -12.69 -3.40 15.27
CA PHE A 419 -11.27 -3.09 15.27
C PHE A 419 -10.80 -2.59 16.64
N LEU A 420 -9.79 -3.26 17.21
CA LEU A 420 -9.13 -2.87 18.46
C LEU A 420 -7.62 -2.76 18.26
N ASN A 421 -7.10 -1.54 18.32
CA ASN A 421 -5.66 -1.28 18.22
C ASN A 421 -5.08 -0.78 19.54
N LEU A 422 -4.27 -1.61 20.17
CA LEU A 422 -3.52 -1.36 21.40
C LEU A 422 -2.00 -1.32 21.15
N LYS A 423 -1.57 -1.16 19.90
CA LYS A 423 -0.17 -1.19 19.50
C LYS A 423 0.67 -0.25 20.36
N ASN A 424 1.89 -0.64 20.74
CA ASN A 424 2.80 0.17 21.54
C ASN A 424 2.25 0.63 22.91
N CYS A 425 1.20 0.00 23.47
CA CYS A 425 0.79 0.22 24.86
C CYS A 425 1.78 -0.46 25.83
N ARG A 426 2.96 0.15 26.01
CA ARG A 426 4.11 -0.45 26.71
C ARG A 426 3.88 -0.79 28.17
N ARG A 427 2.86 -0.22 28.80
CA ARG A 427 2.48 -0.46 30.21
C ARG A 427 1.36 -1.49 30.37
N LEU A 428 0.74 -1.93 29.28
CA LEU A 428 -0.38 -2.88 29.30
C LEU A 428 0.11 -4.24 29.81
N ARG A 429 -0.38 -4.67 30.98
CA ARG A 429 0.06 -5.91 31.65
C ARG A 429 -0.84 -7.10 31.33
N CYS A 430 -2.15 -6.86 31.21
CA CYS A 430 -3.13 -7.91 30.96
C CYS A 430 -4.31 -7.40 30.11
N LEU A 431 -4.99 -8.34 29.45
CA LEU A 431 -6.28 -8.13 28.80
C LEU A 431 -7.38 -8.83 29.62
N PRO A 432 -8.64 -8.35 29.56
CA PRO A 432 -9.75 -8.93 30.31
C PRO A 432 -10.04 -10.38 29.87
N ASN A 433 -10.36 -11.24 30.84
CA ASN A 433 -10.69 -12.65 30.59
C ASN A 433 -11.90 -12.86 29.68
N ASP A 434 -12.79 -11.86 29.61
CA ASP A 434 -14.02 -11.86 28.82
C ASP A 434 -13.83 -11.35 27.38
N LEU A 435 -12.58 -11.13 26.92
CA LEU A 435 -12.26 -10.65 25.56
C LEU A 435 -12.91 -11.53 24.46
N TYR A 436 -13.03 -12.84 24.71
CA TYR A 436 -13.65 -13.79 23.80
C TYR A 436 -15.14 -13.53 23.50
N LYS A 437 -15.81 -12.69 24.31
CA LYS A 437 -17.22 -12.31 24.09
C LYS A 437 -17.39 -11.26 22.98
N LEU A 438 -16.30 -10.70 22.43
CA LEU A 438 -16.32 -9.74 21.31
C LEU A 438 -16.51 -10.46 19.97
N LYS A 439 -17.76 -10.87 19.69
CA LYS A 439 -18.10 -11.70 18.52
C LYS A 439 -17.86 -11.03 17.16
N SER A 440 -17.94 -9.70 17.11
CA SER A 440 -17.76 -8.93 15.87
C SER A 440 -16.31 -8.51 15.60
N LEU A 441 -15.38 -8.80 16.52
CA LEU A 441 -13.99 -8.35 16.40
C LEU A 441 -13.30 -9.06 15.23
N GLN A 442 -12.82 -8.29 14.27
CA GLN A 442 -12.11 -8.77 13.09
C GLN A 442 -10.60 -8.56 13.21
N GLU A 443 -10.17 -7.48 13.86
CA GLU A 443 -8.76 -7.12 13.97
C GLU A 443 -8.39 -6.76 15.42
N LEU A 444 -7.39 -7.47 15.94
CA LEU A 444 -6.78 -7.21 17.25
C LEU A 444 -5.28 -6.97 17.09
N ILE A 445 -4.83 -5.75 17.39
CA ILE A 445 -3.43 -5.35 17.29
C ILE A 445 -2.87 -5.09 18.69
N LEU A 446 -1.91 -5.91 19.11
CA LEU A 446 -1.20 -5.88 20.39
C LEU A 446 0.32 -5.66 20.21
N SER A 447 0.80 -5.47 18.97
CA SER A 447 2.24 -5.37 18.70
C SER A 447 2.89 -4.23 19.48
N GLY A 448 4.05 -4.45 20.09
CA GLY A 448 4.79 -3.48 20.90
C GLY A 448 4.28 -3.32 22.35
N CYS A 449 3.30 -4.12 22.79
CA CYS A 449 2.88 -4.19 24.20
C CYS A 449 3.89 -4.99 25.04
N SER A 450 5.05 -4.39 25.30
CA SER A 450 6.20 -5.05 25.93
C SER A 450 5.95 -5.55 27.36
N ALA A 451 4.97 -5.02 28.10
CA ALA A 451 4.63 -5.48 29.45
C ALA A 451 3.54 -6.57 29.48
N LEU A 452 2.98 -6.97 28.33
CA LEU A 452 1.90 -7.94 28.25
C LEU A 452 2.47 -9.36 28.40
N GLU A 453 2.20 -10.01 29.53
CA GLU A 453 2.79 -11.31 29.89
C GLU A 453 1.95 -12.52 29.49
N SER A 454 0.64 -12.35 29.32
CA SER A 454 -0.30 -13.44 29.03
C SER A 454 -1.46 -12.99 28.17
N LEU A 455 -1.95 -13.88 27.32
CA LEU A 455 -3.17 -13.68 26.55
C LEU A 455 -4.35 -14.40 27.24
N PRO A 456 -5.52 -13.76 27.41
CA PRO A 456 -6.71 -14.45 27.89
C PRO A 456 -7.17 -15.53 26.90
N PRO A 457 -8.02 -16.48 27.33
CA PRO A 457 -8.48 -17.56 26.46
C PRO A 457 -9.18 -17.00 25.22
N ILE A 458 -8.63 -17.28 24.04
CA ILE A 458 -9.32 -17.08 22.77
C ILE A 458 -10.17 -18.33 22.52
N ARG A 459 -11.46 -18.14 22.26
CA ARG A 459 -12.42 -19.22 22.09
C ARG A 459 -13.16 -19.09 20.74
N GLU A 460 -13.91 -20.12 20.39
CA GLU A 460 -14.67 -20.21 19.12
C GLU A 460 -15.66 -19.05 18.93
N GLU A 461 -16.11 -18.39 19.99
CA GLU A 461 -17.01 -17.25 19.92
C GLU A 461 -16.43 -16.01 19.20
N MET A 462 -15.10 -15.91 19.07
CA MET A 462 -14.41 -14.88 18.29
C MET A 462 -14.32 -15.27 16.80
N GLU A 463 -15.39 -15.84 16.25
CA GLU A 463 -15.39 -16.41 14.90
C GLU A 463 -15.08 -15.37 13.80
N CYS A 464 -15.30 -14.08 14.03
CA CYS A 464 -14.99 -13.05 13.05
C CYS A 464 -13.52 -12.63 13.02
N LEU A 465 -12.67 -13.10 13.94
CA LEU A 465 -11.29 -12.63 14.03
C LEU A 465 -10.47 -13.07 12.81
N GLU A 466 -10.03 -12.10 12.01
CA GLU A 466 -9.26 -12.30 10.78
C GLU A 466 -7.77 -11.95 10.96
N ILE A 467 -7.46 -10.98 11.83
CA ILE A 467 -6.09 -10.47 12.03
C ILE A 467 -5.76 -10.42 13.53
N LEU A 468 -4.67 -11.08 13.91
CA LEU A 468 -4.10 -11.02 15.26
C LEU A 468 -2.60 -10.73 15.19
N LEU A 469 -2.19 -9.55 15.67
CA LEU A 469 -0.80 -9.11 15.67
C LEU A 469 -0.32 -8.91 17.11
N MET A 470 0.77 -9.57 17.49
CA MET A 470 1.26 -9.65 18.88
C MET A 470 2.79 -9.54 18.96
N ASP A 471 3.41 -8.90 17.98
CA ASP A 471 4.88 -8.76 17.90
C ASP A 471 5.45 -7.94 19.05
N GLY A 472 6.63 -8.26 19.55
CA GLY A 472 7.29 -7.50 20.62
C GLY A 472 6.52 -7.47 21.94
N THR A 473 5.76 -8.53 22.23
CA THR A 473 5.10 -8.75 23.53
C THR A 473 5.93 -9.68 24.41
N SER A 474 5.69 -9.65 25.72
CA SER A 474 6.35 -10.54 26.70
C SER A 474 5.58 -11.84 26.94
N ILE A 475 4.67 -12.20 26.03
CA ILE A 475 3.84 -13.40 26.15
C ILE A 475 4.73 -14.63 26.04
N LYS A 476 4.70 -15.48 27.07
CA LYS A 476 5.59 -16.67 27.16
C LYS A 476 5.02 -17.93 26.52
N GLN A 477 3.70 -18.03 26.43
CA GLN A 477 3.00 -19.19 25.90
C GLN A 477 1.99 -18.76 24.85
N THR A 478 1.96 -19.45 23.73
CA THR A 478 0.87 -19.35 22.76
C THR A 478 -0.42 -19.90 23.37
N PRO A 479 -1.61 -19.41 22.97
CA PRO A 479 -2.88 -19.96 23.44
C PRO A 479 -2.96 -21.45 23.13
N GLU A 480 -3.40 -22.28 24.09
CA GLU A 480 -3.33 -23.76 23.98
C GLU A 480 -4.14 -24.34 22.80
N THR A 481 -5.11 -23.60 22.25
CA THR A 481 -5.82 -23.95 21.01
C THR A 481 -6.40 -22.69 20.38
N ILE A 482 -5.91 -22.27 19.20
CA ILE A 482 -6.54 -21.20 18.43
C ILE A 482 -7.53 -21.91 17.48
N CYS A 483 -8.74 -22.18 17.96
CA CYS A 483 -9.87 -22.59 17.12
C CYS A 483 -10.45 -21.39 16.33
N LEU A 484 -9.59 -20.58 15.71
CA LEU A 484 -10.03 -19.47 14.86
C LEU A 484 -10.04 -19.94 13.41
N SER A 485 -11.22 -20.36 12.96
CA SER A 485 -11.46 -20.84 11.59
C SER A 485 -11.30 -19.74 10.54
N ASN A 486 -11.51 -18.47 10.92
CA ASN A 486 -11.46 -17.31 10.01
C ASN A 486 -10.17 -16.48 10.07
N LEU A 487 -9.22 -16.86 10.93
CA LEU A 487 -7.94 -16.15 11.03
C LEU A 487 -7.19 -16.25 9.70
N LYS A 488 -6.81 -15.09 9.14
CA LYS A 488 -6.06 -14.95 7.89
C LYS A 488 -4.61 -14.58 8.17
N ILE A 489 -4.38 -13.68 9.11
CA ILE A 489 -3.04 -13.16 9.45
C ILE A 489 -2.77 -13.36 10.94
N PHE A 490 -1.66 -14.02 11.24
CA PHE A 490 -1.14 -14.15 12.58
C PHE A 490 0.33 -13.72 12.63
N SER A 491 0.64 -12.78 13.52
CA SER A 491 2.02 -12.32 13.73
C SER A 491 2.37 -12.36 15.21
N PHE A 492 3.48 -13.03 15.53
CA PHE A 492 4.05 -13.09 16.86
C PHE A 492 5.57 -13.12 16.73
N CYS A 493 6.20 -11.97 16.52
CA CYS A 493 7.65 -11.83 16.39
C CYS A 493 8.30 -11.24 17.65
N GLU A 494 9.62 -11.39 17.81
CA GLU A 494 10.43 -10.71 18.84
C GLU A 494 9.98 -10.97 20.29
N SER A 495 9.73 -12.24 20.64
CA SER A 495 9.35 -12.59 22.01
C SER A 495 10.60 -12.72 22.91
N SER A 496 10.59 -12.05 24.07
CA SER A 496 11.66 -12.11 25.10
C SER A 496 11.65 -13.44 25.87
N ILE A 497 11.65 -14.57 25.16
CA ILE A 497 11.66 -15.91 25.77
C ILE A 497 13.11 -16.22 26.19
N ASP A 498 13.48 -15.78 27.39
CA ASP A 498 14.78 -16.03 28.04
C ASP A 498 14.97 -17.50 28.46
N ASP A 499 13.89 -18.28 28.54
CA ASP A 499 13.95 -19.68 28.97
C ASP A 499 14.22 -20.64 27.80
N SER A 500 15.08 -21.62 28.04
CA SER A 500 15.49 -22.70 27.12
C SER A 500 14.33 -23.55 26.55
N THR A 501 13.10 -23.31 27.00
CA THR A 501 11.86 -23.87 26.46
C THR A 501 11.28 -22.88 25.46
N GLY A 502 11.82 -22.88 24.23
CA GLY A 502 11.25 -22.13 23.11
C GLY A 502 9.75 -22.42 22.91
N LEU A 503 9.05 -21.56 22.15
CA LEU A 503 7.59 -21.59 21.96
C LEU A 503 7.05 -23.03 21.81
N ALA A 504 6.55 -23.60 22.90
CA ALA A 504 6.00 -24.93 22.94
C ALA A 504 4.52 -24.82 22.56
N LEU A 505 4.13 -25.43 21.44
CA LEU A 505 2.76 -25.62 20.93
C LEU A 505 2.26 -24.50 20.00
N LEU A 506 2.46 -24.69 18.69
CA LEU A 506 1.73 -23.92 17.67
C LEU A 506 0.28 -24.44 17.58
N PRO A 507 -0.73 -23.63 17.92
CA PRO A 507 -2.06 -24.10 18.26
C PRO A 507 -3.05 -24.00 17.09
N PHE A 508 -2.58 -24.13 15.84
CA PHE A 508 -3.38 -23.85 14.64
C PHE A 508 -4.27 -25.02 14.20
N SER A 509 -4.71 -25.86 15.13
CA SER A 509 -5.70 -26.90 14.83
C SER A 509 -7.01 -26.23 14.40
N GLY A 510 -7.40 -26.40 13.14
CA GLY A 510 -8.65 -25.85 12.59
C GLY A 510 -8.56 -24.49 11.87
N SER A 511 -7.40 -23.82 11.84
CA SER A 511 -7.20 -22.54 11.13
C SER A 511 -7.03 -22.71 9.61
N SER A 512 -8.08 -23.17 8.92
CA SER A 512 -8.03 -23.52 7.49
C SER A 512 -7.86 -22.32 6.55
N ARG A 513 -8.14 -21.09 7.02
CA ARG A 513 -8.07 -19.85 6.23
C ARG A 513 -6.80 -19.04 6.45
N LEU A 514 -5.89 -19.49 7.32
CA LEU A 514 -4.64 -18.78 7.61
C LEU A 514 -3.79 -18.70 6.35
N SER A 515 -3.54 -17.47 5.87
CA SER A 515 -2.72 -17.20 4.68
C SER A 515 -1.32 -16.73 5.05
N ASP A 516 -1.18 -16.00 6.15
CA ASP A 516 0.07 -15.34 6.52
C ASP A 516 0.42 -15.63 7.99
N LEU A 517 1.58 -16.25 8.20
CA LEU A 517 2.08 -16.63 9.52
C LEU A 517 3.51 -16.10 9.73
N TYR A 518 3.65 -15.17 10.66
CA TYR A 518 4.93 -14.55 11.02
C TYR A 518 5.34 -14.93 12.44
N LEU A 519 6.45 -15.66 12.56
CA LEU A 519 7.01 -16.19 13.81
C LEU A 519 8.52 -15.93 13.85
N ALA A 520 8.93 -14.68 13.61
CA ALA A 520 10.34 -14.32 13.55
C ALA A 520 10.92 -14.08 14.95
N ASN A 521 12.12 -14.59 15.22
CA ASN A 521 12.83 -14.38 16.49
C ASN A 521 12.01 -14.82 17.72
N CYS A 522 11.50 -16.05 17.69
CA CYS A 522 10.64 -16.63 18.74
C CYS A 522 11.31 -17.77 19.53
N ASN A 523 12.63 -17.93 19.36
CA ASN A 523 13.40 -19.03 19.95
C ASN A 523 12.84 -20.44 19.60
N ILE A 524 12.19 -20.61 18.44
CA ILE A 524 11.62 -21.90 18.02
C ILE A 524 12.76 -22.86 17.68
N SER A 525 12.79 -24.04 18.30
CA SER A 525 13.80 -25.07 18.03
C SER A 525 13.32 -26.15 17.04
N ARG A 526 12.02 -26.50 17.09
CA ARG A 526 11.41 -27.51 16.21
C ARG A 526 9.95 -27.15 15.95
N LEU A 527 9.50 -27.37 14.71
CA LEU A 527 8.07 -27.32 14.38
C LEU A 527 7.42 -28.69 14.63
N PRO A 528 6.14 -28.74 15.03
CA PRO A 528 5.44 -30.00 15.24
C PRO A 528 5.22 -30.75 13.92
N ASN A 529 5.25 -32.09 13.95
CA ASN A 529 5.14 -32.92 12.73
C ASN A 529 3.80 -32.73 11.99
N ASN A 530 2.73 -32.43 12.71
CA ASN A 530 1.39 -32.15 12.18
C ASN A 530 1.17 -30.65 11.83
N PHE A 531 2.21 -29.81 11.85
CA PHE A 531 2.09 -28.38 11.53
C PHE A 531 1.36 -28.12 10.19
N SER A 532 1.62 -28.96 9.18
CA SER A 532 1.05 -28.81 7.84
C SER A 532 -0.34 -29.44 7.65
N SER A 533 -0.90 -30.13 8.65
CA SER A 533 -2.18 -30.83 8.48
C SER A 533 -3.42 -29.93 8.51
N SER A 534 -3.32 -28.72 9.08
CA SER A 534 -4.44 -27.78 9.19
C SER A 534 -4.26 -26.50 8.36
N LEU A 535 -3.05 -26.21 7.88
CA LEU A 535 -2.65 -24.94 7.26
C LEU A 535 -2.69 -24.98 5.71
N HIS A 536 -3.76 -25.50 5.11
CA HIS A 536 -3.84 -25.71 3.66
C HIS A 536 -3.86 -24.41 2.82
N SER A 537 -4.30 -23.30 3.42
CA SER A 537 -4.40 -22.00 2.73
C SER A 537 -3.17 -21.12 2.95
N LEU A 538 -2.14 -21.60 3.67
CA LEU A 538 -0.96 -20.82 4.02
C LEU A 538 -0.16 -20.47 2.77
N ARG A 539 0.05 -19.17 2.56
CA ARG A 539 0.80 -18.59 1.43
C ARG A 539 2.14 -18.03 1.85
N CYS A 540 2.23 -17.47 3.06
CA CYS A 540 3.43 -16.84 3.60
C CYS A 540 3.77 -17.44 4.97
N LEU A 541 5.00 -17.94 5.12
CA LEU A 541 5.54 -18.46 6.38
C LEU A 541 6.89 -17.80 6.66
N CYS A 542 6.96 -16.99 7.72
CA CYS A 542 8.21 -16.41 8.20
C CYS A 542 8.62 -17.05 9.52
N LEU A 543 9.79 -17.67 9.52
CA LEU A 543 10.43 -18.35 10.65
C LEU A 543 11.84 -17.81 10.90
N SER A 544 12.15 -16.61 10.40
CA SER A 544 13.48 -16.03 10.50
C SER A 544 13.97 -15.91 11.95
N ARG A 545 15.29 -15.94 12.15
CA ARG A 545 16.00 -15.76 13.42
C ARG A 545 15.58 -16.75 14.51
N ASN A 546 15.17 -17.96 14.12
CA ASN A 546 14.88 -19.04 15.06
C ASN A 546 16.04 -20.04 15.19
N ASN A 547 15.93 -20.94 16.17
CA ASN A 547 16.92 -21.97 16.49
C ASN A 547 16.57 -23.33 15.85
N ILE A 548 15.88 -23.30 14.71
CA ILE A 548 15.40 -24.49 14.00
C ILE A 548 16.58 -25.27 13.42
N GLU A 549 16.69 -26.55 13.78
CA GLU A 549 17.72 -27.46 13.22
C GLU A 549 17.27 -28.09 11.89
N THR A 550 16.01 -28.52 11.83
CA THR A 550 15.40 -29.14 10.64
C THR A 550 13.92 -28.78 10.55
N LEU A 551 13.41 -28.58 9.34
CA LEU A 551 11.96 -28.45 9.09
C LEU A 551 11.31 -29.84 8.93
N PRO A 552 10.04 -30.03 9.32
CA PRO A 552 9.35 -31.30 9.17
C PRO A 552 9.06 -31.60 7.69
N GLU A 553 9.14 -32.88 7.30
CA GLU A 553 8.82 -33.33 5.93
C GLU A 553 7.38 -33.01 5.50
N SER A 554 6.47 -32.86 6.46
CA SER A 554 5.08 -32.50 6.21
C SER A 554 4.91 -31.14 5.53
N ILE A 555 5.94 -30.27 5.52
CA ILE A 555 5.93 -28.97 4.83
C ILE A 555 5.65 -29.12 3.32
N GLU A 556 5.99 -30.26 2.71
CA GLU A 556 5.66 -30.60 1.31
C GLU A 556 4.16 -30.53 1.04
N LYS A 557 3.32 -30.74 2.07
CA LYS A 557 1.85 -30.75 1.98
C LYS A 557 1.22 -29.35 1.99
N LEU A 558 2.00 -28.29 2.16
CA LEU A 558 1.52 -26.90 2.12
C LEU A 558 1.39 -26.42 0.67
N TYR A 559 0.44 -26.97 -0.08
CA TYR A 559 0.32 -26.74 -1.53
C TYR A 559 0.08 -25.28 -1.93
N SER A 560 -0.44 -24.44 -1.03
CA SER A 560 -0.67 -23.01 -1.27
C SER A 560 0.54 -22.12 -0.92
N LEU A 561 1.63 -22.70 -0.36
CA LEU A 561 2.76 -21.92 0.14
C LEU A 561 3.54 -21.30 -1.01
N LEU A 562 3.67 -19.96 -0.97
CA LEU A 562 4.34 -19.16 -2.00
C LEU A 562 5.68 -18.60 -1.48
N LEU A 563 5.74 -18.20 -0.21
CA LEU A 563 6.90 -17.59 0.42
C LEU A 563 7.27 -18.32 1.71
N LEU A 564 8.55 -18.71 1.83
CA LEU A 564 9.16 -19.25 3.04
C LEU A 564 10.41 -18.43 3.40
N ASP A 565 10.36 -17.75 4.54
CA ASP A 565 11.48 -16.97 5.09
C ASP A 565 12.10 -17.71 6.29
N LEU A 566 13.37 -18.09 6.14
CA LEU A 566 14.21 -18.80 7.11
C LEU A 566 15.47 -17.98 7.45
N LYS A 567 15.50 -16.68 7.15
CA LYS A 567 16.69 -15.83 7.36
C LYS A 567 17.27 -16.01 8.75
N HIS A 568 18.59 -16.18 8.87
CA HIS A 568 19.33 -16.30 10.11
C HIS A 568 18.89 -17.45 11.03
N CYS A 569 18.30 -18.52 10.50
CA CYS A 569 18.16 -19.78 11.24
C CYS A 569 19.53 -20.48 11.34
N ARG A 570 20.40 -19.99 12.22
CA ARG A 570 21.83 -20.36 12.25
C ARG A 570 22.09 -21.83 12.55
N LYS A 571 21.17 -22.53 13.22
CA LYS A 571 21.27 -23.96 13.54
C LYS A 571 20.71 -24.89 12.46
N LEU A 572 20.11 -24.34 11.40
CA LEU A 572 19.47 -25.11 10.35
C LEU A 572 20.53 -25.88 9.56
N THR A 573 20.47 -27.22 9.59
CA THR A 573 21.45 -28.10 8.94
C THR A 573 20.97 -28.68 7.61
N SER A 574 19.65 -28.83 7.45
CA SER A 574 19.05 -29.40 6.25
C SER A 574 17.68 -28.80 5.91
N LEU A 575 17.35 -28.81 4.63
CA LEU A 575 16.03 -28.44 4.11
C LEU A 575 15.30 -29.66 3.52
N PRO A 576 14.01 -29.87 3.83
CA PRO A 576 13.20 -30.95 3.27
C PRO A 576 12.71 -30.62 1.86
N VAL A 577 11.98 -31.55 1.24
CA VAL A 577 11.29 -31.32 -0.04
C VAL A 577 10.16 -30.29 0.18
N PHE A 578 10.13 -29.27 -0.66
CA PHE A 578 9.13 -28.19 -0.61
C PHE A 578 7.95 -28.43 -1.57
N PRO A 579 6.79 -27.81 -1.31
CA PRO A 579 5.65 -27.84 -2.23
C PRO A 579 6.02 -27.22 -3.59
N SER A 580 5.42 -27.75 -4.67
CA SER A 580 5.74 -27.36 -6.05
C SER A 580 5.48 -25.88 -6.36
N ASN A 581 4.54 -25.27 -5.64
CA ASN A 581 4.09 -23.89 -5.82
C ASN A 581 4.97 -22.86 -5.11
N LEU A 582 5.96 -23.30 -4.33
CA LEU A 582 6.88 -22.38 -3.64
C LEU A 582 7.59 -21.49 -4.68
N GLN A 583 7.46 -20.18 -4.46
CA GLN A 583 8.01 -19.15 -5.33
C GLN A 583 9.27 -18.57 -4.72
N CYS A 584 9.24 -18.23 -3.43
CA CYS A 584 10.33 -17.59 -2.74
C CYS A 584 10.78 -18.43 -1.55
N LEU A 585 12.08 -18.71 -1.49
CA LEU A 585 12.76 -19.26 -0.32
C LEU A 585 13.92 -18.34 0.04
N ASP A 586 13.93 -17.82 1.26
CA ASP A 586 15.04 -17.01 1.75
C ASP A 586 15.66 -17.67 2.98
N ALA A 587 16.82 -18.30 2.80
CA ALA A 587 17.61 -18.93 3.85
C ALA A 587 18.88 -18.13 4.17
N HIS A 588 18.91 -16.83 3.90
CA HIS A 588 20.11 -16.03 4.11
C HIS A 588 20.65 -16.13 5.54
N GLY A 589 21.95 -16.35 5.70
CA GLY A 589 22.60 -16.40 7.00
C GLY A 589 22.31 -17.69 7.80
N CYS A 590 21.76 -18.72 7.15
CA CYS A 590 21.72 -20.09 7.69
C CYS A 590 23.10 -20.74 7.56
N VAL A 591 24.04 -20.29 8.40
CA VAL A 591 25.46 -20.63 8.30
C VAL A 591 25.78 -22.13 8.45
N SER A 592 24.93 -22.90 9.13
CA SER A 592 25.11 -24.35 9.34
C SER A 592 24.42 -25.21 8.27
N LEU A 593 23.81 -24.60 7.25
CA LEU A 593 23.04 -25.34 6.25
C LEU A 593 23.98 -26.12 5.34
N GLU A 594 23.91 -27.45 5.42
CA GLU A 594 24.77 -28.37 4.68
C GLU A 594 24.04 -29.02 3.50
N ASN A 595 22.78 -29.42 3.69
CA ASN A 595 22.05 -30.29 2.76
C ASN A 595 20.70 -29.70 2.33
N VAL A 596 20.33 -29.83 1.06
CA VAL A 596 19.03 -29.44 0.52
C VAL A 596 18.39 -30.62 -0.19
N ALA A 597 17.24 -31.10 0.30
CA ALA A 597 16.58 -32.26 -0.29
C ALA A 597 16.29 -32.06 -1.77
N LYS A 598 16.65 -33.07 -2.58
CA LYS A 598 16.43 -33.07 -4.03
C LYS A 598 14.94 -33.16 -4.34
N GLN A 599 14.40 -32.18 -5.06
CA GLN A 599 13.00 -32.24 -5.53
C GLN A 599 12.87 -33.23 -6.69
N VAL A 600 12.19 -34.36 -6.46
CA VAL A 600 11.96 -35.41 -7.48
C VAL A 600 10.62 -35.25 -8.22
N LYS A 601 9.69 -34.43 -7.71
CA LYS A 601 8.34 -34.28 -8.27
C LYS A 601 8.24 -33.09 -9.23
N VAL A 602 7.90 -33.39 -10.48
CA VAL A 602 7.60 -32.40 -11.52
C VAL A 602 6.28 -31.67 -11.17
N PRO A 603 6.24 -30.32 -11.14
CA PRO A 603 5.02 -29.57 -10.86
C PRO A 603 3.90 -29.84 -11.88
N LEU A 604 2.67 -30.00 -11.41
CA LEU A 604 1.47 -29.86 -12.25
C LEU A 604 1.30 -28.37 -12.58
N VAL A 605 1.58 -27.99 -13.83
CA VAL A 605 1.62 -26.59 -14.27
C VAL A 605 0.20 -26.05 -14.43
N ALA A 606 -0.30 -25.33 -13.42
CA ALA A 606 -1.53 -24.54 -13.52
C ALA A 606 -1.32 -23.03 -13.34
N GLU A 607 -0.25 -22.58 -12.66
CA GLU A 607 -0.09 -21.15 -12.35
C GLU A 607 1.32 -20.60 -12.64
N ARG A 608 1.35 -19.44 -13.30
CA ARG A 608 2.56 -18.73 -13.75
C ARG A 608 3.37 -18.20 -12.55
N MET A 609 4.43 -18.88 -12.11
CA MET A 609 5.16 -18.38 -10.94
C MET A 609 6.68 -18.40 -11.15
N HIS A 610 7.29 -17.21 -11.15
CA HIS A 610 8.73 -17.02 -11.06
C HIS A 610 9.24 -17.61 -9.75
N THR A 611 10.49 -18.07 -9.73
CA THR A 611 11.12 -18.60 -8.52
C THR A 611 12.35 -17.80 -8.10
N ASN A 612 12.52 -17.62 -6.79
CA ASN A 612 13.65 -16.93 -6.20
C ASN A 612 14.12 -17.68 -4.95
N PHE A 613 15.29 -18.30 -5.03
CA PHE A 613 15.90 -19.01 -3.91
C PHE A 613 17.18 -18.31 -3.48
N ILE A 614 17.21 -17.85 -2.24
CA ILE A 614 18.29 -17.05 -1.66
C ILE A 614 18.97 -17.84 -0.55
N PHE A 615 20.25 -18.14 -0.73
CA PHE A 615 21.11 -18.85 0.22
C PHE A 615 22.36 -18.01 0.58
N THR A 616 22.28 -16.68 0.51
CA THR A 616 23.43 -15.82 0.83
C THR A 616 23.95 -16.09 2.23
N ASP A 617 25.27 -16.16 2.43
CA ASP A 617 25.95 -16.57 3.67
C ASP A 617 25.66 -18.00 4.19
N CYS A 618 25.12 -18.91 3.37
CA CYS A 618 25.04 -20.34 3.69
C CYS A 618 26.36 -21.06 3.36
N PHE A 619 27.40 -20.82 4.16
CA PHE A 619 28.77 -21.24 3.84
C PHE A 619 29.05 -22.74 3.88
N MET A 620 28.21 -23.53 4.55
CA MET A 620 28.39 -24.99 4.65
C MET A 620 27.74 -25.77 3.49
N LEU A 621 27.06 -25.09 2.55
CA LEU A 621 26.54 -25.73 1.34
C LEU A 621 27.68 -26.24 0.48
N ASN A 622 27.82 -27.56 0.38
CA ASN A 622 28.85 -28.18 -0.44
C ASN A 622 28.56 -28.03 -1.94
N ARG A 623 29.56 -28.30 -2.80
CA ARG A 623 29.45 -28.14 -4.26
C ARG A 623 28.34 -29.01 -4.87
N ALA A 624 28.16 -30.24 -4.40
CA ALA A 624 27.14 -31.16 -4.94
C ALA A 624 25.72 -30.65 -4.67
N GLU A 625 25.49 -30.06 -3.50
CA GLU A 625 24.21 -29.45 -3.13
C GLU A 625 23.95 -28.15 -3.90
N GLN A 626 24.97 -27.31 -4.07
CA GLN A 626 24.87 -26.12 -4.95
C GLN A 626 24.51 -26.51 -6.38
N GLU A 627 25.16 -27.55 -6.93
CA GLU A 627 24.86 -28.08 -8.26
C GLU A 627 23.44 -28.64 -8.35
N ALA A 628 22.94 -29.31 -7.30
CA ALA A 628 21.57 -29.80 -7.24
C ALA A 628 20.53 -28.66 -7.26
N ILE A 629 20.77 -27.59 -6.48
CA ILE A 629 19.90 -26.39 -6.46
C ILE A 629 19.86 -25.75 -7.86
N VAL A 630 21.02 -25.63 -8.52
CA VAL A 630 21.12 -25.07 -9.87
C VAL A 630 20.40 -25.94 -10.89
N ALA A 631 20.60 -27.26 -10.85
CA ALA A 631 19.93 -28.21 -11.75
C ALA A 631 18.40 -28.17 -11.60
N GLN A 632 17.90 -28.03 -10.38
CA GLN A 632 16.48 -27.92 -10.10
C GLN A 632 15.88 -26.61 -10.64
N ALA A 633 16.56 -25.47 -10.42
CA ALA A 633 16.15 -24.18 -10.96
C ALA A 633 16.14 -24.17 -12.50
N GLN A 634 17.13 -24.86 -13.10
CA GLN A 634 17.21 -25.07 -14.55
C GLN A 634 16.01 -25.88 -15.07
N LEU A 635 15.70 -27.03 -14.45
CA LEU A 635 14.59 -27.90 -14.86
C LEU A 635 13.25 -27.17 -14.78
N LYS A 636 12.98 -26.46 -13.67
CA LYS A 636 11.75 -25.68 -13.49
C LYS A 636 11.62 -24.58 -14.55
N SER A 637 12.71 -23.88 -14.86
CA SER A 637 12.73 -22.85 -15.90
C SER A 637 12.43 -23.40 -17.30
N GLN A 638 12.98 -24.57 -17.64
CA GLN A 638 12.72 -25.22 -18.93
C GLN A 638 11.25 -25.67 -19.07
N LEU A 639 10.65 -26.19 -17.99
CA LEU A 639 9.24 -26.58 -17.96
C LEU A 639 8.30 -25.38 -18.15
N LEU A 640 8.58 -24.27 -17.45
CA LEU A 640 7.82 -23.01 -17.57
C LEU A 640 7.93 -22.39 -18.97
N ALA A 641 9.11 -22.46 -19.56
CA ALA A 641 9.33 -21.98 -20.92
C ALA A 641 8.54 -22.78 -21.97
N ARG A 642 8.54 -24.11 -21.87
CA ARG A 642 7.80 -25.01 -22.78
C ARG A 642 6.29 -24.77 -22.72
N THR A 643 5.72 -24.68 -21.52
CA THR A 643 4.29 -24.38 -21.35
C THR A 643 3.94 -22.98 -21.84
N SER A 644 4.83 -21.99 -21.65
CA SER A 644 4.62 -20.65 -22.21
C SER A 644 4.59 -20.61 -23.74
N LEU A 645 5.32 -21.51 -24.44
CA LEU A 645 5.28 -21.65 -25.89
C LEU A 645 3.97 -22.31 -26.37
N GLN A 646 3.44 -23.26 -25.60
CA GLN A 646 2.27 -24.05 -25.97
C GLN A 646 0.94 -23.27 -25.87
N TYR A 647 0.83 -22.32 -24.94
CA TYR A 647 -0.42 -21.58 -24.69
C TYR A 647 -0.50 -20.16 -25.30
N ASN A 648 0.43 -19.76 -26.18
CA ASN A 648 0.42 -18.47 -26.90
C ASN A 648 0.11 -17.24 -26.01
N LEU A 649 0.65 -17.24 -24.78
CA LEU A 649 0.39 -16.18 -23.81
C LEU A 649 1.16 -14.90 -24.21
N LYS A 650 0.46 -13.94 -24.84
CA LYS A 650 0.97 -12.64 -25.32
C LYS A 650 1.22 -11.61 -24.20
N GLY A 651 2.02 -11.96 -23.17
CA GLY A 651 2.46 -11.03 -22.11
C GLY A 651 3.96 -10.72 -22.18
N LEU A 652 4.34 -9.44 -22.07
CA LEU A 652 5.72 -8.98 -21.84
C LEU A 652 6.01 -9.01 -20.34
N VAL A 653 6.34 -10.19 -19.79
CA VAL A 653 6.96 -10.24 -18.46
C VAL A 653 8.41 -10.66 -18.67
N MET A 654 9.33 -9.72 -18.42
CA MET A 654 10.79 -9.87 -18.60
C MET A 654 11.48 -10.31 -17.32
N ASP A 655 10.71 -10.70 -16.29
CA ASP A 655 11.25 -11.19 -15.03
C ASP A 655 11.87 -12.58 -15.20
N PRO A 656 12.94 -12.89 -14.45
CA PRO A 656 13.62 -14.18 -14.53
C PRO A 656 12.68 -15.29 -14.07
N LEU A 657 12.51 -16.33 -14.89
CA LEU A 657 11.67 -17.51 -14.60
C LEU A 657 12.12 -18.23 -13.32
N ALA A 658 13.44 -18.27 -13.10
CA ALA A 658 14.03 -18.70 -11.86
C ALA A 658 15.30 -17.90 -11.56
N THR A 659 15.52 -17.63 -10.28
CA THR A 659 16.71 -17.00 -9.73
C THR A 659 17.22 -17.79 -8.53
N VAL A 660 18.53 -17.93 -8.44
CA VAL A 660 19.21 -18.60 -7.34
C VAL A 660 20.42 -17.76 -6.95
N CYS A 661 20.66 -17.62 -5.64
CA CYS A 661 21.88 -17.02 -5.12
C CYS A 661 22.46 -17.85 -3.97
N PHE A 662 23.78 -18.07 -3.96
CA PHE A 662 24.52 -18.77 -2.91
C PHE A 662 25.98 -18.28 -2.82
N PRO A 663 26.72 -18.59 -1.74
CA PRO A 663 28.11 -18.18 -1.59
C PRO A 663 29.02 -18.92 -2.58
N GLY A 664 29.91 -18.20 -3.24
CA GLY A 664 30.83 -18.80 -4.19
C GLY A 664 31.57 -17.76 -5.02
N SER A 665 32.73 -18.19 -5.55
CA SER A 665 33.61 -17.34 -6.34
C SER A 665 33.64 -17.69 -7.83
N ASP A 666 33.06 -18.83 -8.23
CA ASP A 666 33.15 -19.37 -9.58
C ASP A 666 31.77 -19.42 -10.26
N ILE A 667 31.78 -19.23 -11.57
CA ILE A 667 30.60 -19.41 -12.42
C ILE A 667 30.40 -20.91 -12.69
N PRO A 668 29.15 -21.44 -12.70
CA PRO A 668 28.89 -22.84 -13.04
C PRO A 668 29.49 -23.26 -14.39
N SER A 669 30.16 -24.41 -14.43
CA SER A 669 30.93 -24.89 -15.60
C SER A 669 30.08 -25.17 -16.85
N TRP A 670 28.79 -25.46 -16.68
CA TRP A 670 27.85 -25.68 -17.78
C TRP A 670 27.48 -24.39 -18.54
N LEU A 671 27.84 -23.21 -18.01
CA LEU A 671 27.75 -21.96 -18.75
C LEU A 671 28.91 -21.87 -19.74
N CYS A 672 28.59 -21.95 -21.04
CA CYS A 672 29.57 -22.10 -22.11
C CYS A 672 30.45 -20.85 -22.30
N GLN A 673 29.92 -19.67 -21.98
CA GLN A 673 30.63 -18.41 -22.14
C GLN A 673 30.88 -17.78 -20.77
N GLN A 674 32.15 -17.68 -20.38
CA GLN A 674 32.55 -17.07 -19.12
C GLN A 674 33.63 -16.01 -19.37
N ARG A 675 33.57 -14.91 -18.63
CA ARG A 675 34.52 -13.80 -18.68
C ARG A 675 34.83 -13.27 -17.30
N MET A 676 36.04 -12.72 -17.15
CA MET A 676 36.40 -11.88 -16.01
C MET A 676 35.81 -10.48 -16.22
N GLY A 677 35.29 -9.89 -15.15
CA GLY A 677 34.66 -8.56 -15.17
C GLY A 677 33.15 -8.59 -15.30
N SER A 678 32.57 -7.44 -15.64
CA SER A 678 31.13 -7.18 -15.61
C SER A 678 30.48 -7.22 -16.99
N SER A 679 31.17 -7.69 -18.04
CA SER A 679 30.61 -7.71 -19.39
C SER A 679 31.03 -8.92 -20.22
N ILE A 680 30.14 -9.34 -21.12
CA ILE A 680 30.38 -10.39 -22.12
C ILE A 680 29.99 -9.84 -23.48
N GLU A 681 30.87 -9.96 -24.45
CA GLU A 681 30.57 -9.75 -25.86
C GLU A 681 30.79 -11.07 -26.60
N THR A 682 29.80 -11.46 -27.40
CA THR A 682 29.86 -12.69 -28.19
C THR A 682 29.26 -12.50 -29.57
N ASP A 683 29.89 -13.16 -30.54
CA ASP A 683 29.27 -13.41 -31.84
C ASP A 683 28.27 -14.57 -31.72
N LEU A 684 27.15 -14.44 -32.42
CA LEU A 684 26.07 -15.43 -32.41
C LEU A 684 26.16 -16.27 -33.70
N VAL A 685 26.11 -17.59 -33.56
CA VAL A 685 26.22 -18.52 -34.69
C VAL A 685 25.06 -18.35 -35.69
N SER A 686 25.29 -18.69 -36.96
CA SER A 686 24.21 -18.74 -37.95
C SER A 686 23.12 -19.70 -37.44
N HIS A 687 21.87 -19.22 -37.40
CA HIS A 687 20.68 -19.95 -36.90
C HIS A 687 20.51 -20.09 -35.37
N TRP A 688 21.24 -19.30 -34.56
CA TRP A 688 21.05 -19.30 -33.11
C TRP A 688 19.60 -18.96 -32.67
N CYS A 689 18.84 -18.20 -33.45
CA CYS A 689 17.46 -17.79 -33.16
C CYS A 689 16.42 -18.67 -33.88
N ASN A 690 16.55 -19.99 -33.79
CA ASN A 690 15.58 -20.93 -34.36
C ASN A 690 14.27 -20.96 -33.53
N SER A 691 13.24 -21.65 -34.03
CA SER A 691 11.94 -21.79 -33.35
C SER A 691 12.01 -22.49 -31.99
N LYS A 692 13.13 -23.14 -31.67
CA LYS A 692 13.38 -23.78 -30.39
C LYS A 692 14.01 -22.81 -29.38
N PHE A 693 14.43 -21.61 -29.77
CA PHE A 693 15.05 -20.69 -28.82
C PHE A 693 14.06 -20.25 -27.73
N ILE A 694 14.43 -20.49 -26.47
CA ILE A 694 13.59 -20.25 -25.30
C ILE A 694 14.01 -18.97 -24.56
N GLY A 695 15.32 -18.77 -24.40
CA GLY A 695 15.82 -17.75 -23.47
C GLY A 695 17.32 -17.80 -23.25
N VAL A 696 17.76 -17.15 -22.18
CA VAL A 696 19.17 -17.01 -21.81
C VAL A 696 19.35 -17.34 -20.32
N SER A 697 20.35 -18.15 -20.01
CA SER A 697 20.89 -18.29 -18.66
C SER A 697 22.01 -17.28 -18.43
N LEU A 698 21.91 -16.54 -17.34
CA LEU A 698 22.92 -15.57 -16.91
C LEU A 698 23.44 -15.96 -15.54
N SER A 699 24.73 -15.78 -15.31
CA SER A 699 25.31 -15.86 -13.97
C SER A 699 26.34 -14.78 -13.76
N VAL A 700 26.43 -14.29 -12.53
CA VAL A 700 27.47 -13.35 -12.11
C VAL A 700 28.00 -13.71 -10.74
N VAL A 701 29.28 -13.41 -10.52
CA VAL A 701 29.88 -13.39 -9.19
C VAL A 701 30.00 -11.94 -8.76
N VAL A 702 29.36 -11.60 -7.64
CA VAL A 702 29.44 -10.28 -7.03
C VAL A 702 30.34 -10.39 -5.80
N SER A 703 31.35 -9.53 -5.75
CA SER A 703 32.20 -9.37 -4.58
C SER A 703 31.71 -8.23 -3.70
N PHE A 704 31.60 -8.51 -2.42
CA PHE A 704 31.22 -7.57 -1.36
C PHE A 704 32.41 -7.24 -0.42
N LYS A 705 33.62 -7.72 -0.75
CA LYS A 705 34.83 -7.52 0.06
C LYS A 705 35.21 -6.04 0.15
N GLY A 706 35.53 -5.56 1.36
CA GLY A 706 35.95 -4.17 1.60
C GLY A 706 34.81 -3.16 1.83
N HIS A 707 33.56 -3.64 1.88
CA HIS A 707 32.37 -2.82 2.09
C HIS A 707 31.52 -3.35 3.26
N GLU A 708 32.19 -3.70 4.36
CA GLU A 708 31.57 -4.32 5.54
C GLU A 708 30.58 -3.40 6.27
N ASP A 709 30.64 -2.09 6.06
CA ASP A 709 29.76 -1.11 6.72
C ASP A 709 28.55 -0.69 5.87
N TYR A 710 28.36 -1.30 4.68
CA TYR A 710 27.30 -0.91 3.76
C TYR A 710 26.04 -1.76 3.94
N HIS A 711 25.04 -1.19 4.59
CA HIS A 711 23.73 -1.80 4.80
C HIS A 711 22.86 -1.68 3.54
N VAL A 712 22.50 -2.80 2.92
CA VAL A 712 21.66 -2.81 1.72
C VAL A 712 20.29 -3.42 2.01
N ASN A 713 19.30 -2.56 2.21
CA ASN A 713 17.89 -2.96 2.41
C ASN A 713 17.29 -3.62 1.15
N ARG A 714 17.78 -3.22 -0.02
CA ARG A 714 17.33 -3.76 -1.31
C ARG A 714 18.50 -3.81 -2.28
N LEU A 715 18.80 -5.00 -2.79
CA LEU A 715 19.79 -5.21 -3.84
C LEU A 715 19.07 -5.76 -5.06
N SER A 716 19.36 -5.22 -6.24
CA SER A 716 19.01 -5.88 -7.51
C SER A 716 20.24 -6.00 -8.38
N VAL A 717 20.52 -7.21 -8.83
CA VAL A 717 21.53 -7.47 -9.86
C VAL A 717 20.83 -7.36 -11.21
N ARG A 718 21.31 -6.47 -12.08
CA ARG A 718 20.73 -6.22 -13.40
C ARG A 718 21.72 -6.54 -14.50
N CYS A 719 21.19 -6.95 -15.65
CA CYS A 719 21.96 -7.15 -16.88
C CYS A 719 21.32 -6.36 -18.01
N LYS A 720 22.06 -5.43 -18.60
CA LYS A 720 21.70 -4.77 -19.85
C LYS A 720 22.17 -5.64 -21.02
N CYS A 721 21.22 -6.11 -21.80
CA CYS A 721 21.45 -6.90 -23.00
C CYS A 721 21.36 -5.99 -24.22
N ASN A 722 22.30 -6.13 -25.15
CA ASN A 722 22.33 -5.39 -26.39
C ASN A 722 22.61 -6.33 -27.56
N PHE A 723 21.67 -6.47 -28.49
CA PHE A 723 21.77 -7.33 -29.65
C PHE A 723 21.96 -6.47 -30.91
N LYS A 724 22.97 -6.78 -31.72
CA LYS A 724 23.32 -6.01 -32.93
C LYS A 724 23.23 -6.88 -34.18
N ASN A 725 22.71 -6.34 -35.28
CA ASN A 725 22.79 -7.00 -36.60
C ASN A 725 24.03 -6.54 -37.39
N GLN A 726 24.24 -7.15 -38.56
CA GLN A 726 25.34 -6.82 -39.47
C GLN A 726 25.31 -5.37 -39.98
N ASN A 727 24.13 -4.74 -39.98
CA ASN A 727 23.93 -3.37 -40.44
C ASN A 727 24.17 -2.33 -39.32
N GLY A 728 24.59 -2.76 -38.12
CA GLY A 728 24.86 -1.88 -36.98
C GLY A 728 23.62 -1.43 -36.21
N GLN A 729 22.41 -1.87 -36.59
CA GLN A 729 21.20 -1.61 -35.80
C GLN A 729 21.21 -2.48 -34.55
N SER A 730 20.78 -1.90 -33.43
CA SER A 730 20.85 -2.56 -32.13
C SER A 730 19.55 -2.47 -31.35
N ILE A 731 19.17 -3.55 -30.68
CA ILE A 731 18.08 -3.58 -29.70
C ILE A 731 18.65 -3.80 -28.30
N SER A 732 18.26 -2.96 -27.34
CA SER A 732 18.70 -3.04 -25.95
C SER A 732 17.53 -3.21 -25.00
N PHE A 733 17.68 -4.08 -24.00
CA PHE A 733 16.73 -4.30 -22.90
C PHE A 733 17.49 -4.75 -21.65
N SER A 734 16.85 -4.77 -20.49
CA SER A 734 17.49 -5.20 -19.24
C SER A 734 16.74 -6.34 -18.56
N PHE A 735 17.47 -7.24 -17.92
CA PHE A 735 16.96 -8.30 -17.06
C PHE A 735 17.35 -8.04 -15.61
N SER A 736 16.51 -8.54 -14.69
CA SER A 736 16.90 -8.75 -13.30
C SER A 736 17.47 -10.17 -13.16
N LEU A 737 18.62 -10.30 -12.52
CA LEU A 737 19.25 -11.59 -12.21
C LEU A 737 18.85 -12.10 -10.83
N GLY A 738 18.07 -11.33 -10.09
CA GLY A 738 17.71 -11.60 -8.69
C GLY A 738 18.19 -10.50 -7.76
N GLY A 739 18.14 -10.80 -6.47
CA GLY A 739 18.35 -9.85 -5.39
C GLY A 739 17.30 -10.01 -4.30
N TRP A 740 17.28 -9.08 -3.36
CA TRP A 740 16.35 -9.08 -2.24
C TRP A 740 15.77 -7.69 -2.03
N ASN A 741 14.60 -7.67 -1.39
CA ASN A 741 13.95 -6.45 -0.94
C ASN A 741 13.40 -6.70 0.46
N ASP A 742 14.11 -6.24 1.49
CA ASP A 742 13.72 -6.46 2.89
C ASP A 742 12.62 -5.47 3.35
N SER A 743 11.94 -4.77 2.42
CA SER A 743 10.88 -3.78 2.72
C SER A 743 9.51 -4.39 3.06
N CYS A 744 9.41 -5.71 3.30
CA CYS A 744 8.14 -6.39 3.57
C CYS A 744 7.82 -6.42 5.08
N GLY A 745 7.04 -5.43 5.53
CA GLY A 745 5.95 -5.51 6.53
C GLY A 745 6.18 -6.02 7.96
N SER A 746 7.26 -6.74 8.25
CA SER A 746 7.58 -7.23 9.58
C SER A 746 8.66 -6.36 10.21
N SER A 747 8.51 -6.01 11.49
CA SER A 747 9.44 -5.16 12.24
C SER A 747 10.84 -5.76 12.42
N CYS A 748 11.04 -7.01 12.00
CA CYS A 748 12.15 -7.87 12.42
C CYS A 748 13.33 -7.94 11.42
N HIS A 749 13.39 -7.07 10.41
CA HIS A 749 14.43 -7.10 9.38
C HIS A 749 15.57 -6.11 9.65
N GLU A 750 16.73 -6.62 10.09
CA GLU A 750 17.99 -5.86 9.98
C GLU A 750 18.50 -5.90 8.53
N PRO A 751 19.19 -4.84 8.06
CA PRO A 751 19.79 -4.83 6.73
C PRO A 751 20.85 -5.92 6.57
N ARG A 752 20.91 -6.55 5.38
CA ARG A 752 21.93 -7.58 5.10
C ARG A 752 23.32 -6.97 5.05
N LYS A 753 24.27 -7.64 5.72
CA LYS A 753 25.70 -7.37 5.65
C LYS A 753 26.38 -8.58 5.03
N LEU A 754 26.81 -8.45 3.77
CA LEU A 754 27.54 -9.51 3.06
C LEU A 754 29.03 -9.17 3.04
N GLY A 755 29.87 -10.11 3.47
CA GLY A 755 31.34 -9.95 3.46
C GLY A 755 32.05 -10.79 2.39
N SER A 756 31.38 -11.80 1.84
CA SER A 756 31.96 -12.77 0.91
C SER A 756 31.43 -12.62 -0.52
N ASP A 757 32.09 -13.29 -1.45
CA ASP A 757 31.65 -13.36 -2.84
C ASP A 757 30.42 -14.28 -2.95
N HIS A 758 29.47 -13.87 -3.78
CA HIS A 758 28.23 -14.59 -4.01
C HIS A 758 27.95 -14.77 -5.50
N VAL A 759 27.45 -15.94 -5.86
CA VAL A 759 27.03 -16.29 -7.21
C VAL A 759 25.54 -16.00 -7.34
N PHE A 760 25.15 -15.26 -8.36
CA PHE A 760 23.77 -15.06 -8.78
C PHE A 760 23.56 -15.78 -10.10
N ILE A 761 22.48 -16.53 -10.22
CA ILE A 761 22.11 -17.27 -11.43
C ILE A 761 20.67 -16.96 -11.74
N SER A 762 20.38 -16.70 -13.01
CA SER A 762 19.02 -16.45 -13.47
C SER A 762 18.75 -17.08 -14.83
N TYR A 763 17.49 -17.45 -15.03
CA TYR A 763 16.98 -17.98 -16.28
C TYR A 763 15.95 -17.00 -16.84
N ASN A 764 16.29 -16.32 -17.94
CA ASN A 764 15.53 -15.20 -18.46
C ASN A 764 14.87 -15.56 -19.78
N LYS A 765 13.57 -15.27 -19.90
CA LYS A 765 12.86 -15.38 -21.17
C LYS A 765 13.18 -14.15 -22.02
N CYS A 766 13.85 -14.36 -23.16
CA CYS A 766 14.21 -13.29 -24.08
C CYS A 766 13.67 -13.50 -25.51
N ASN A 767 12.80 -14.48 -25.70
CA ASN A 767 12.19 -14.77 -27.01
C ASN A 767 11.34 -13.55 -27.50
N VAL A 768 10.49 -12.95 -26.66
CA VAL A 768 9.54 -11.90 -27.10
C VAL A 768 10.21 -10.62 -27.65
N PRO A 769 11.22 -9.99 -27.00
CA PRO A 769 11.88 -8.80 -27.55
C PRO A 769 12.71 -9.09 -28.81
N VAL A 770 13.40 -10.23 -28.84
CA VAL A 770 14.29 -10.61 -29.95
C VAL A 770 13.47 -10.93 -31.20
N PHE A 771 12.36 -11.67 -31.07
CA PHE A 771 11.53 -12.04 -32.22
C PHE A 771 10.62 -10.90 -32.71
N ARG A 772 10.12 -10.01 -31.84
CA ARG A 772 9.39 -8.79 -32.31
C ARG A 772 10.27 -7.86 -33.14
N TRP A 773 11.58 -7.79 -32.83
CA TRP A 773 12.52 -7.01 -33.63
C TRP A 773 12.66 -7.58 -35.05
N SER A 774 12.59 -8.90 -35.21
CA SER A 774 12.64 -9.55 -36.52
C SER A 774 11.34 -9.46 -37.32
N GLU A 775 10.19 -9.23 -36.69
CA GLU A 775 8.89 -9.09 -37.37
C GLU A 775 8.62 -7.68 -37.90
N GLY A 776 9.29 -6.65 -37.38
CA GLY A 776 9.11 -5.24 -37.79
C GLY A 776 9.89 -4.80 -39.03
N SER A 777 10.67 -5.69 -39.65
CA SER A 777 11.40 -5.42 -40.90
C SER A 777 10.78 -6.21 -42.05
N ASP A 778 10.20 -5.53 -43.04
CA ASP A 778 9.57 -6.10 -44.25
C ASP A 778 10.51 -6.93 -45.17
N GLU A 779 11.76 -7.18 -44.76
CA GLU A 779 12.68 -8.09 -45.45
C GLU A 779 12.96 -9.32 -44.59
N ALA A 780 12.15 -10.36 -44.81
CA ALA A 780 12.07 -11.61 -44.05
C ALA A 780 13.35 -12.49 -44.00
N ASN A 781 14.55 -11.98 -44.31
CA ASN A 781 15.77 -12.81 -44.31
C ASN A 781 17.10 -12.15 -43.91
N ARG A 782 17.17 -10.89 -43.44
CA ARG A 782 18.49 -10.26 -43.14
C ARG A 782 18.68 -9.52 -41.81
N CYS A 783 17.64 -9.22 -41.01
CA CYS A 783 17.81 -8.55 -39.70
C CYS A 783 17.84 -9.51 -38.51
N ARG A 784 18.72 -10.52 -38.54
CA ARG A 784 18.98 -11.36 -37.35
C ARG A 784 20.17 -10.80 -36.58
N PRO A 785 20.14 -10.73 -35.24
CA PRO A 785 21.31 -10.31 -34.48
C PRO A 785 22.49 -11.25 -34.78
N THR A 786 23.65 -10.66 -35.04
CA THR A 786 24.91 -11.36 -35.30
C THR A 786 25.88 -11.27 -34.13
N SER A 787 25.68 -10.31 -33.23
CA SER A 787 26.41 -10.24 -31.97
C SER A 787 25.51 -9.79 -30.83
N ALA A 788 25.90 -10.15 -29.61
CA ALA A 788 25.24 -9.73 -28.39
C ALA A 788 26.27 -9.31 -27.33
N ALA A 789 25.92 -8.26 -26.60
CA ALA A 789 26.66 -7.76 -25.45
C ALA A 789 25.77 -7.79 -24.20
N PHE A 790 26.35 -8.25 -23.09
CA PHE A 790 25.69 -8.37 -21.79
C PHE A 790 26.52 -7.60 -20.77
N GLU A 791 25.95 -6.56 -20.19
CA GLU A 791 26.60 -5.71 -19.18
C GLU A 791 25.88 -5.84 -17.85
N PHE A 792 26.60 -6.29 -16.83
CA PHE A 792 26.09 -6.57 -15.50
C PHE A 792 26.40 -5.42 -14.53
N TYR A 793 25.42 -5.03 -13.73
CA TYR A 793 25.57 -3.97 -12.73
C TYR A 793 24.59 -4.18 -11.58
N LEU A 794 24.87 -3.54 -10.44
CA LEU A 794 24.03 -3.62 -9.25
C LEU A 794 23.29 -2.30 -9.04
N THR A 795 22.09 -2.37 -8.48
CA THR A 795 21.29 -1.19 -8.14
C THR A 795 20.67 -1.25 -6.75
N ASP A 796 20.45 -0.08 -6.16
CA ASP A 796 19.83 0.13 -4.83
C ASP A 796 18.30 0.35 -4.89
N ASP A 797 17.74 0.77 -3.75
CA ASP A 797 16.33 1.12 -3.52
C ASP A 797 15.81 2.29 -4.39
N THR A 798 16.71 3.15 -4.89
CA THR A 798 16.42 4.28 -5.78
C THR A 798 16.70 3.98 -7.26
N GLU A 799 17.01 2.73 -7.59
CA GLU A 799 17.49 2.27 -8.89
C GLU A 799 18.83 2.89 -9.33
N LYS A 800 19.57 3.52 -8.41
CA LYS A 800 20.91 4.04 -8.70
C LYS A 800 21.92 2.90 -8.71
N LYS A 801 22.93 3.03 -9.56
CA LYS A 801 24.00 2.03 -9.69
C LYS A 801 24.85 2.02 -8.42
N LEU A 802 25.03 0.84 -7.83
CA LEU A 802 25.88 0.63 -6.66
C LEU A 802 27.33 0.49 -7.10
N GLU A 803 28.17 1.46 -6.72
CA GLU A 803 29.62 1.42 -7.00
C GLU A 803 30.42 0.66 -5.92
N SER A 804 29.83 0.44 -4.75
CA SER A 804 30.42 -0.29 -3.62
C SER A 804 30.45 -1.81 -3.79
N CYS A 805 29.82 -2.38 -4.82
CA CYS A 805 29.87 -3.82 -5.07
C CYS A 805 30.36 -4.07 -6.48
N LYS A 806 31.25 -5.05 -6.67
CA LYS A 806 31.88 -5.31 -7.97
C LYS A 806 31.50 -6.66 -8.52
N VAL A 807 31.04 -6.70 -9.77
CA VAL A 807 30.95 -7.94 -10.55
C VAL A 807 32.36 -8.36 -10.95
N THR A 808 32.82 -9.50 -10.44
CA THR A 808 34.18 -10.02 -10.69
C THR A 808 34.21 -10.99 -11.85
N ARG A 809 33.13 -11.73 -12.07
CA ARG A 809 32.98 -12.71 -13.14
C ARG A 809 31.55 -12.73 -13.64
N CYS A 810 31.38 -13.09 -14.90
CA CYS A 810 30.07 -13.25 -15.51
C CYS A 810 30.06 -14.44 -16.48
N GLY A 811 28.88 -15.03 -16.66
CA GLY A 811 28.65 -16.16 -17.54
C GLY A 811 27.29 -16.14 -18.24
N MET A 812 27.23 -16.82 -19.38
CA MET A 812 26.09 -16.85 -20.31
C MET A 812 25.97 -18.22 -21.00
N SER A 813 24.73 -18.68 -21.18
CA SER A 813 24.36 -19.72 -22.16
C SER A 813 23.01 -19.43 -22.80
N LEU A 814 22.90 -19.69 -24.10
CA LEU A 814 21.62 -19.68 -24.82
C LEU A 814 20.83 -20.96 -24.50
N LEU A 815 19.51 -20.85 -24.33
CA LEU A 815 18.63 -21.96 -23.99
C LEU A 815 17.69 -22.30 -25.15
N TYR A 816 17.56 -23.59 -25.42
CA TYR A 816 16.72 -24.15 -26.49
C TYR A 816 15.73 -25.19 -25.96
N ALA A 817 14.59 -25.30 -26.61
CA ALA A 817 13.60 -26.35 -26.40
C ALA A 817 14.18 -27.70 -26.87
N PRO A 818 14.17 -28.74 -26.02
CA PRO A 818 14.58 -30.08 -26.44
C PRO A 818 13.62 -30.65 -27.50
N ASP A 819 14.17 -31.46 -28.41
CA ASP A 819 13.44 -32.11 -29.51
C ASP A 819 12.40 -33.12 -29.01
N GLU A 820 11.22 -33.19 -29.65
CA GLU A 820 10.19 -34.20 -29.31
C GLU A 820 10.67 -35.65 -29.48
N ASN A 821 11.66 -35.86 -30.37
CA ASN A 821 12.29 -37.16 -30.63
C ASN A 821 13.57 -37.39 -29.80
N ASP A 822 13.96 -36.45 -28.96
CA ASP A 822 15.08 -36.63 -28.04
C ASP A 822 14.62 -37.54 -26.89
N ARG A 823 14.75 -38.85 -27.10
CA ARG A 823 14.37 -39.90 -26.13
C ARG A 823 15.21 -39.89 -24.83
N GLY A 824 16.00 -38.85 -24.58
CA GLY A 824 16.63 -38.61 -23.27
C GLY A 824 15.67 -38.09 -22.20
N PHE A 825 14.48 -37.59 -22.58
CA PHE A 825 13.50 -37.01 -21.63
C PHE A 825 12.05 -37.42 -21.90
N GLN A 826 11.83 -38.55 -22.58
CA GLN A 826 10.56 -39.28 -22.52
C GLN A 826 10.74 -40.54 -21.68
N GLY A 827 10.30 -40.50 -20.42
CA GLY A 827 9.85 -41.68 -19.69
C GLY A 827 10.80 -42.89 -19.62
N THR A 828 12.12 -42.69 -19.45
CA THR A 828 12.93 -43.72 -18.80
C THR A 828 12.85 -43.46 -17.30
N ARG A 829 12.54 -44.50 -16.52
CA ARG A 829 12.32 -44.40 -15.06
C ARG A 829 13.42 -43.54 -14.43
N VAL A 830 13.01 -42.45 -13.76
CA VAL A 830 13.87 -41.54 -12.97
C VAL A 830 14.34 -42.22 -11.66
N THR A 831 14.38 -43.56 -11.63
CA THR A 831 14.99 -44.33 -10.54
C THR A 831 16.47 -44.63 -10.81
N ASP A 832 16.97 -44.50 -12.04
CA ASP A 832 18.26 -45.14 -12.39
C ASP A 832 19.43 -44.17 -12.65
N ILE A 833 19.23 -42.85 -12.53
CA ILE A 833 20.30 -41.84 -12.84
C ILE A 833 21.09 -41.38 -11.59
N VAL A 834 20.81 -41.94 -10.40
CA VAL A 834 21.62 -41.64 -9.18
C VAL A 834 22.44 -42.84 -8.69
N GLU A 835 22.29 -44.04 -9.26
CA GLU A 835 23.09 -45.20 -8.80
C GLU A 835 24.43 -45.41 -9.54
N HIS A 836 24.65 -44.80 -10.71
CA HIS A 836 25.91 -45.00 -11.44
C HIS A 836 26.47 -43.72 -12.06
N THR A 837 27.29 -43.00 -11.30
CA THR A 837 28.43 -42.23 -11.84
C THR A 837 29.65 -42.37 -10.92
N SER A 838 30.22 -43.57 -10.90
CA SER A 838 31.65 -43.76 -10.69
C SER A 838 32.32 -43.93 -12.06
N SER A 839 33.20 -43.00 -12.38
CA SER A 839 34.21 -43.03 -13.45
C SER A 839 33.76 -42.93 -14.93
N GLU A 840 34.54 -42.09 -15.64
CA GLU A 840 34.81 -42.05 -17.10
C GLU A 840 33.99 -41.12 -18.03
N ALA A 841 34.67 -40.00 -18.33
CA ALA A 841 34.87 -39.38 -19.64
C ALA A 841 33.70 -38.69 -20.38
N PHE A 842 33.61 -37.36 -20.20
CA PHE A 842 33.09 -36.43 -21.22
C PHE A 842 34.06 -36.36 -22.42
N VAL A 843 33.59 -36.71 -23.62
CA VAL A 843 34.27 -36.36 -24.88
C VAL A 843 33.46 -35.26 -25.58
N PRO A 844 34.06 -34.10 -25.91
CA PRO A 844 33.39 -33.06 -26.68
C PRO A 844 33.36 -33.44 -28.17
N ILE A 845 32.18 -33.44 -28.78
CA ILE A 845 32.05 -33.67 -30.23
C ILE A 845 32.50 -32.40 -30.98
N ARG A 846 33.72 -32.44 -31.52
CA ARG A 846 34.14 -31.59 -32.65
C ARG A 846 33.43 -32.07 -33.90
N GLY A 847 32.86 -31.15 -34.68
CA GLY A 847 32.17 -31.46 -35.93
C GLY A 847 33.10 -32.02 -37.01
N TRP A 848 32.53 -32.77 -37.96
CA TRP A 848 33.02 -32.91 -39.34
C TRP A 848 31.91 -33.33 -40.31
N SER A 849 32.19 -32.99 -41.57
CA SER A 849 31.36 -32.85 -42.76
C SER A 849 30.92 -34.15 -43.45
N HIS A 850 29.88 -34.01 -44.29
CA HIS A 850 29.35 -34.97 -45.26
C HIS A 850 30.38 -35.86 -45.98
N SER A 851 30.11 -37.17 -46.06
CA SER A 851 29.88 -37.91 -47.32
C SER A 851 29.79 -39.45 -47.12
N GLN A 852 29.05 -40.10 -48.03
CA GLN A 852 29.02 -41.54 -48.37
C GLN A 852 28.13 -42.54 -47.59
N VAL A 853 26.95 -42.77 -48.19
CA VAL A 853 26.31 -44.03 -48.64
C VAL A 853 26.96 -45.37 -48.21
N GLY A 854 26.15 -46.31 -47.71
CA GLY A 854 26.51 -47.74 -47.57
C GLY A 854 25.44 -48.65 -46.93
N GLU A 855 24.73 -49.39 -47.78
CA GLU A 855 23.78 -50.51 -47.65
C GLU A 855 23.70 -51.46 -46.40
N ARG A 856 22.44 -51.80 -46.07
CA ARG A 856 21.79 -53.15 -45.87
C ARG A 856 22.44 -54.24 -44.99
N ARG A 857 21.69 -54.82 -44.03
CA ARG A 857 20.90 -56.11 -44.10
C ARG A 857 20.60 -56.75 -42.72
N ASN A 858 19.32 -57.13 -42.55
CA ASN A 858 18.70 -58.36 -42.00
C ASN A 858 19.02 -58.97 -40.61
N GLY A 859 17.94 -59.35 -39.91
CA GLY A 859 17.84 -60.47 -38.93
C GLY A 859 17.16 -60.04 -37.61
N ILE A 860 15.85 -60.12 -37.35
CA ILE A 860 14.88 -61.23 -37.26
C ILE A 860 15.11 -62.18 -36.05
N ILE A 861 14.19 -62.04 -35.05
CA ILE A 861 13.40 -63.08 -34.31
C ILE A 861 13.73 -63.48 -32.84
N ARG A 862 12.70 -63.25 -31.99
CA ARG A 862 12.11 -64.05 -30.88
C ARG A 862 12.92 -64.30 -29.60
N ASP A 863 12.36 -64.45 -28.40
CA ASP A 863 11.00 -64.46 -27.84
C ASP A 863 11.13 -64.44 -26.29
N GLU A 864 9.98 -64.32 -25.60
CA GLU A 864 9.66 -64.85 -24.25
C GLU A 864 9.73 -63.95 -22.98
N ILE A 865 8.51 -63.49 -22.62
CA ILE A 865 7.88 -63.11 -21.34
C ILE A 865 7.62 -64.42 -20.52
N PRO A 866 7.53 -64.53 -19.16
CA PRO A 866 6.60 -63.82 -18.23
C PRO A 866 7.17 -63.56 -16.81
N LEU A 867 6.54 -62.84 -15.86
CA LEU A 867 5.16 -62.38 -15.62
C LEU A 867 5.22 -61.10 -14.77
#